data_AF-A0A319B1G7-F1
#
_entry.id   AF-A0A319B1G7-F1
#
_cell.length_a   1.000
_cell.length_b   1.000
_cell.length_c   1.000
_cell.angle_alpha   90.00
_cell.angle_beta   90.00
_cell.angle_gamma   90.00
#
_symmetry.space_group_name_H-M   'P 1'
#
loop_
_entity.id
_entity.type
_entity.pdbx_description
1 polymer ?
#
loop_
_entity_poly.entity_id
_entity_poly.type
_entity_poly.pdbx_seq_one_letter_code
_entity_poly.pdbx_strand_id
1 'polypeptide(L)'
;MAASKESMPSKPEDIETRSIFSMQELDPSPVQDEFPDLESGDYFPREPSPPSAREPIAGGGRFSSLKLGLRGHSWDSWLSAFQRYSTYPPTLFLALHWANTSLIPLATRSVPDSESFLLLTRPVYQSPGLEHLVLTAPVLIHIASGIALRNIRSARRARLYGAETRSQRHSLTFWPRMSLQARLGYSLVPLLGAHVLVNRITPLMVDGGSSGVGLGYVAHGFARAPALWNLYYLLFVAVGVWHFVGGWAAWMGWRVTTVRKERERKKGSLEGYLGASESEQRLRRQRKMWWTVNGIAAYDGTEYRAVKEGLAYILNPPAQAPGTKRDRKADEQSQSVFYNPIQQFNRDLSVLAIRAYGEHLLALKKQKAEKRKQKAAANDSAKGKKRKREEVDVKEQTQDQDQGQGNPTAAQQAEQDTAPSFTILDALSATGLRALRYASEIPFTSCVVANDLSPSAIDSMKTNIKYNSLGEKIRPNTGDARAYMYSLLNQQANTPTVESHLGKFDVIDLDPYGSAAPFMDAAVQAVKDGGLLCVTCTDAGVWASYGYPEKSFALYGGIPVKGPHCHEGGLRLILHGLAASAAKYGLAIEPLLSLSIDFYARVFVRVHRSPAEVKYISGNMMMVYNCDAGCGAWSTQPITQTKQKLDKKGNPFYHFGFAQGPVADSRCGHCGARTHLSGPMWAGPLHNAHFIRRILDMLPQADRDVYHTIDRIEGMLTTAMEEDLNLEIPSDEANQTSTSTVGGNIPVNEYSAIIPRLDPATREEYPFYFSLSALSKVLHTSTISIDAMRGAIRHLGYRSTRSHARPNTIRTDAPWEVIWEIMREWVRQKSPIREGALKPGSPGAVIMSKSRENVQGCEGEDPSLALLKTELQAVTEEAKDVKDMVTKIEAALYRSGARQAFGRKRRESDPQREQPGTTQKGPQDTKPPRSPNGTGKPHPSTLEVVFDEALGRETAKKRLVRYQINPRENWGPLSRASGGK
;
A
#
# COMPACT_ATOMS: atom_id res chain seq x y z
N MET A 1 -24.78 99.76 44.13
CA MET A 1 -23.70 99.67 45.13
C MET A 1 -23.39 98.20 45.39
N ALA A 2 -22.10 97.87 45.35
CA ALA A 2 -21.44 96.71 45.93
C ALA A 2 -21.63 95.30 45.31
N ALA A 3 -20.58 94.92 44.56
CA ALA A 3 -20.00 93.59 44.38
C ALA A 3 -20.75 92.54 43.55
N SER A 4 -20.53 92.59 42.23
CA SER A 4 -20.83 91.54 41.26
C SER A 4 -19.88 90.34 41.40
N LYS A 5 -20.40 89.19 41.84
CA LYS A 5 -19.78 87.87 41.67
C LYS A 5 -20.62 87.09 40.65
N GLU A 6 -20.11 87.03 39.43
CA GLU A 6 -20.77 86.47 38.26
C GLU A 6 -20.83 84.94 38.28
N SER A 7 -21.87 84.47 37.60
CA SER A 7 -22.38 83.11 37.36
C SER A 7 -21.35 82.00 37.17
N MET A 8 -21.67 80.81 37.71
CA MET A 8 -21.10 79.55 37.24
C MET A 8 -21.92 78.97 36.08
N PRO A 9 -21.32 78.81 34.87
CA PRO A 9 -21.82 77.90 33.86
C PRO A 9 -21.03 76.58 33.88
N SER A 10 -21.74 75.51 33.51
CA SER A 10 -21.23 74.19 33.17
C SER A 10 -19.99 74.26 32.28
N LYS A 11 -18.92 73.52 32.60
CA LYS A 11 -17.73 73.45 31.75
C LYS A 11 -17.80 72.30 30.72
N PRO A 12 -17.44 72.58 29.45
CA PRO A 12 -17.36 71.64 28.34
C PRO A 12 -15.95 71.01 28.20
N GLU A 13 -15.84 70.18 27.17
CA GLU A 13 -14.78 69.28 26.71
C GLU A 13 -13.33 69.83 26.55
N ASP A 14 -12.43 68.85 26.45
CA ASP A 14 -11.11 68.76 25.81
C ASP A 14 -9.90 69.52 26.37
N ILE A 15 -8.87 68.74 26.79
CA ILE A 15 -7.58 68.64 26.08
C ILE A 15 -7.00 67.22 26.30
N GLU A 16 -6.70 66.54 25.18
CA GLU A 16 -5.90 65.32 25.08
C GLU A 16 -4.50 65.47 25.68
N THR A 17 -4.14 64.58 26.61
CA THR A 17 -2.76 64.06 26.68
C THR A 17 -2.78 62.59 26.34
N ARG A 18 -2.38 62.33 25.10
CA ARG A 18 -1.98 61.04 24.54
C ARG A 18 -1.00 60.30 25.44
N SER A 19 -1.04 58.98 25.28
CA SER A 19 -0.06 57.98 25.74
C SER A 19 -0.11 57.66 27.23
N ILE A 20 -0.77 56.55 27.55
CA ILE A 20 -0.11 55.31 27.97
C ILE A 20 -1.18 54.24 27.82
N PHE A 21 -1.11 53.51 26.70
CA PHE A 21 -1.70 52.18 26.65
C PHE A 21 -1.17 51.41 27.85
N SER A 22 -2.06 50.98 28.73
CA SER A 22 -1.78 49.96 29.72
C SER A 22 -1.19 48.76 28.98
N MET A 23 0.13 48.57 29.14
CA MET A 23 0.87 47.49 28.50
C MET A 23 0.31 46.17 28.99
N GLN A 24 -0.53 45.57 28.16
CA GLN A 24 -1.10 44.27 28.43
C GLN A 24 0.04 43.24 28.45
N GLU A 25 0.35 42.77 29.65
CA GLU A 25 1.43 41.85 29.96
C GLU A 25 1.21 40.53 29.21
N LEU A 26 1.98 40.31 28.13
CA LEU A 26 2.04 39.04 27.42
C LEU A 26 2.83 38.05 28.29
N ASP A 27 2.13 37.05 28.83
CA ASP A 27 2.79 35.91 29.48
C ASP A 27 3.67 35.17 28.44
N PRO A 28 4.95 34.90 28.75
CA PRO A 28 5.84 34.24 27.80
C PRO A 28 5.39 32.80 27.56
N SER A 29 5.18 32.48 26.28
CA SER A 29 4.96 31.12 25.80
C SER A 29 6.14 30.22 26.20
N PRO A 30 5.92 29.09 26.87
CA PRO A 30 6.98 28.12 27.07
C PRO A 30 6.98 27.23 25.81
N VAL A 31 7.82 27.56 24.82
CA VAL A 31 8.49 26.69 23.83
C VAL A 31 8.77 27.47 22.53
N GLN A 32 10.07 27.57 22.21
CA GLN A 32 10.71 28.02 20.97
C GLN A 32 10.47 29.47 20.52
N ASP A 33 11.16 30.41 21.19
CA ASP A 33 11.44 31.74 20.64
C ASP A 33 12.83 31.72 19.98
N GLU A 34 12.90 31.26 18.72
CA GLU A 34 13.95 31.75 17.81
C GLU A 34 13.50 33.15 17.36
N PHE A 35 13.84 34.18 18.14
CA PHE A 35 13.83 35.54 17.62
C PHE A 35 15.10 35.73 16.78
N PRO A 36 15.01 36.23 15.53
CA PRO A 36 16.17 36.74 14.82
C PRO A 36 16.79 37.86 15.65
N ASP A 37 18.11 37.87 15.74
CA ASP A 37 18.88 38.89 16.45
C ASP A 37 18.49 40.30 15.97
N LEU A 38 17.82 41.08 16.84
CA LEU A 38 17.65 42.53 16.71
C LEU A 38 18.92 43.26 17.19
N GLU A 39 20.10 42.80 16.75
CA GLU A 39 21.39 43.45 17.06
C GLU A 39 22.05 44.14 15.85
N SER A 40 21.31 44.34 14.76
CA SER A 40 21.66 45.34 13.74
C SER A 40 20.52 46.33 13.60
N GLY A 41 20.74 47.57 14.05
CA GLY A 41 19.75 48.64 14.12
C GLY A 41 19.29 49.20 12.77
N ASP A 42 18.65 48.38 11.94
CA ASP A 42 18.00 48.81 10.69
C ASP A 42 16.51 48.43 10.72
N TYR A 43 15.64 49.43 10.99
CA TYR A 43 14.20 49.25 11.23
C TYR A 43 13.34 49.25 9.94
N PHE A 44 13.95 49.19 8.75
CA PHE A 44 13.22 49.17 7.48
C PHE A 44 13.72 48.05 6.57
N PRO A 45 12.84 47.18 6.04
CA PRO A 45 13.24 46.18 5.06
C PRO A 45 13.69 46.89 3.76
N ARG A 46 14.92 46.62 3.29
CA ARG A 46 15.35 47.07 1.96
C ARG A 46 14.67 46.26 0.87
N GLU A 47 14.20 46.93 -0.18
CA GLU A 47 13.64 46.32 -1.38
C GLU A 47 14.70 45.50 -2.17
N PRO A 48 14.29 44.44 -2.87
CA PRO A 48 15.20 43.59 -3.62
C PRO A 48 15.56 44.22 -4.98
N SER A 49 16.83 44.56 -5.17
CA SER A 49 17.35 45.04 -6.45
C SER A 49 17.66 43.89 -7.44
N PRO A 50 17.48 44.10 -8.77
CA PRO A 50 17.60 43.08 -9.80
C PRO A 50 19.07 42.74 -10.17
N PRO A 51 19.32 41.64 -10.91
CA PRO A 51 20.64 41.02 -10.97
C PRO A 51 21.51 41.63 -12.08
N SER A 52 22.65 42.23 -11.73
CA SER A 52 23.78 42.32 -12.65
C SER A 52 25.13 42.55 -11.96
N ALA A 53 26.15 41.91 -12.55
CA ALA A 53 27.57 42.24 -12.58
C ALA A 53 28.50 41.95 -11.36
N ARG A 54 29.47 41.08 -11.70
CA ARG A 54 30.77 40.69 -11.10
C ARG A 54 31.52 41.70 -10.19
N GLU A 55 32.05 41.12 -9.09
CA GLU A 55 33.40 41.25 -8.45
C GLU A 55 33.89 42.63 -7.92
N PRO A 56 34.94 42.74 -7.05
CA PRO A 56 35.91 41.76 -6.55
C PRO A 56 36.24 41.80 -5.02
N ILE A 57 37.20 40.96 -4.65
CA ILE A 57 37.84 40.60 -3.37
C ILE A 57 38.62 41.74 -2.68
N ALA A 58 38.51 41.84 -1.35
CA ALA A 58 39.57 42.24 -0.39
C ALA A 58 39.08 41.92 1.04
N GLY A 59 39.81 41.32 2.00
CA GLY A 59 41.25 41.15 2.16
C GLY A 59 41.66 41.72 3.52
N GLY A 60 41.79 40.86 4.55
CA GLY A 60 42.40 41.17 5.86
C GLY A 60 41.39 41.18 7.03
N GLY A 61 41.42 40.31 8.05
CA GLY A 61 42.46 39.42 8.52
C GLY A 61 42.90 39.81 9.94
N ARG A 62 42.13 39.43 10.97
CA ARG A 62 42.63 39.22 12.35
C ARG A 62 41.88 38.06 13.03
N PHE A 63 42.62 36.96 13.21
CA PHE A 63 42.53 35.87 14.22
C PHE A 63 41.14 35.65 14.86
N SER A 64 40.32 34.65 14.54
CA SER A 64 40.52 33.18 14.52
C SER A 64 41.17 32.60 15.78
N SER A 65 40.42 32.51 16.88
CA SER A 65 40.57 31.45 17.87
C SER A 65 39.41 30.45 17.74
N LEU A 66 39.78 29.23 17.36
CA LEU A 66 39.02 27.97 17.51
C LEU A 66 37.55 27.97 17.03
N LYS A 67 37.39 27.84 15.70
CA LYS A 67 36.17 27.30 15.09
C LYS A 67 36.04 25.80 15.40
N LEU A 68 35.52 25.46 16.58
CA LEU A 68 34.67 24.28 16.70
C LEU A 68 33.31 24.72 16.13
N GLY A 69 32.82 24.06 15.07
CA GLY A 69 31.68 24.49 14.25
C GLY A 69 30.35 24.70 15.00
N LEU A 70 30.26 25.77 15.78
CA LEU A 70 29.09 26.24 16.48
C LEU A 70 28.70 27.59 15.87
N ARG A 71 27.91 27.53 14.79
CA ARG A 71 27.27 28.71 14.22
C ARG A 71 26.22 29.23 15.23
N GLY A 72 26.37 30.46 15.69
CA GLY A 72 25.30 31.35 16.17
C GLY A 72 24.31 30.80 17.21
N HIS A 73 24.79 30.34 18.38
CA HIS A 73 23.88 30.11 19.52
C HIS A 73 24.19 31.08 20.66
N SER A 74 23.21 31.94 20.96
CA SER A 74 23.23 32.84 22.11
C SER A 74 23.31 32.05 23.43
N TRP A 75 23.86 32.66 24.49
CA TRP A 75 23.95 32.04 25.83
C TRP A 75 22.59 31.52 26.34
N ASP A 76 21.49 32.14 25.93
CA ASP A 76 20.13 31.74 26.28
C ASP A 76 19.74 30.39 25.65
N SER A 77 20.22 30.12 24.42
CA SER A 77 20.02 28.83 23.75
C SER A 77 20.79 27.73 24.47
N TRP A 78 22.06 27.99 24.84
CA TRP A 78 22.87 27.07 25.62
C TRP A 78 22.29 26.77 27.00
N LEU A 79 21.87 27.79 27.75
CA LEU A 79 21.24 27.60 29.05
C LEU A 79 19.92 26.84 28.93
N SER A 80 19.12 27.10 27.89
CA SER A 80 17.87 26.37 27.64
C SER A 80 18.12 24.91 27.28
N ALA A 81 19.17 24.65 26.48
CA ALA A 81 19.61 23.29 26.16
C ALA A 81 20.10 22.56 27.42
N PHE A 82 20.94 23.18 28.25
CA PHE A 82 21.39 22.59 29.51
C PHE A 82 20.23 22.27 30.43
N GLN A 83 19.26 23.18 30.59
CA GLN A 83 18.07 22.94 31.40
C GLN A 83 17.25 21.76 30.87
N ARG A 84 17.11 21.65 29.54
CA ARG A 84 16.32 20.61 28.87
C ARG A 84 16.97 19.25 28.98
N TYR A 85 18.23 19.13 28.59
CA TYR A 85 18.91 17.84 28.51
C TYR A 85 19.37 17.30 29.87
N SER A 86 19.51 18.14 30.89
CA SER A 86 19.82 17.67 32.25
C SER A 86 18.67 16.91 32.92
N THR A 87 17.47 16.87 32.32
CA THR A 87 16.30 16.15 32.85
C THR A 87 16.32 14.64 32.59
N TYR A 88 17.05 14.16 31.59
CA TYR A 88 17.04 12.74 31.21
C TYR A 88 17.64 11.82 32.29
N PRO A 89 18.85 12.07 32.81
CA PRO A 89 19.46 11.16 33.79
C PRO A 89 18.66 11.06 35.11
N PRO A 90 18.18 12.17 35.72
CA PRO A 90 17.33 12.10 36.90
C PRO A 90 15.98 11.42 36.66
N THR A 91 15.41 11.52 35.45
CA THR A 91 14.15 10.83 35.11
C THR A 91 14.35 9.32 35.11
N LEU A 92 15.45 8.84 34.52
CA LEU A 92 15.77 7.41 34.49
C LEU A 92 15.98 6.86 35.91
N PHE A 93 16.73 7.58 36.74
CA PHE A 93 16.87 7.22 38.15
C PHE A 93 15.53 7.23 38.89
N LEU A 94 14.70 8.25 38.72
CA LEU A 94 13.41 8.33 39.41
C LEU A 94 12.51 7.15 39.04
N ALA A 95 12.51 6.71 37.79
CA ALA A 95 11.76 5.54 37.35
C ALA A 95 12.24 4.27 38.06
N LEU A 96 13.56 4.05 38.12
CA LEU A 96 14.16 2.92 38.84
C LEU A 96 13.90 3.01 40.36
N HIS A 97 14.05 4.20 40.94
CA HIS A 97 13.84 4.43 42.36
C HIS A 97 12.37 4.19 42.74
N TRP A 98 11.42 4.76 41.99
CA TRP A 98 9.99 4.58 42.22
C TRP A 98 9.55 3.11 42.10
N ALA A 99 10.10 2.38 41.12
CA ALA A 99 9.84 0.95 40.99
C ALA A 99 10.27 0.18 42.26
N ASN A 100 11.47 0.45 42.77
CA ASN A 100 12.03 -0.31 43.91
C ASN A 100 11.51 0.13 45.28
N THR A 101 11.21 1.42 45.48
CA THR A 101 10.80 1.94 46.80
C THR A 101 9.29 2.07 46.95
N SER A 102 8.53 2.02 45.86
CA SER A 102 7.06 2.15 45.90
C SER A 102 6.33 0.98 45.25
N LEU A 103 6.63 0.67 43.98
CA LEU A 103 5.83 -0.32 43.23
C LEU A 103 6.07 -1.76 43.72
N ILE A 104 7.32 -2.15 43.91
CA ILE A 104 7.68 -3.50 44.37
C ILE A 104 7.18 -3.75 45.80
N PRO A 105 7.42 -2.87 46.79
CA PRO A 105 6.84 -3.03 48.13
C PRO A 105 5.32 -3.10 48.16
N LEU A 106 4.65 -2.36 47.27
CA LEU A 106 3.19 -2.44 47.12
C LEU A 106 2.75 -3.79 46.56
N ALA A 107 3.51 -4.35 45.61
CA ALA A 107 3.19 -5.62 44.96
C ALA A 107 3.48 -6.83 45.85
N THR A 108 4.60 -6.84 46.56
CA THR A 108 5.02 -7.95 47.44
C THR A 108 4.32 -7.89 48.80
N ARG A 109 3.86 -6.70 49.24
CA ARG A 109 3.29 -6.44 50.57
C ARG A 109 4.17 -6.91 51.74
N SER A 110 5.48 -7.02 51.51
CA SER A 110 6.46 -7.57 52.45
C SER A 110 7.75 -6.76 52.36
N VAL A 111 8.16 -6.16 53.49
CA VAL A 111 9.41 -5.39 53.58
C VAL A 111 10.64 -6.27 53.37
N PRO A 112 10.76 -7.46 54.01
CA PRO A 112 11.91 -8.34 53.81
C PRO A 112 12.07 -8.82 52.35
N ASP A 113 10.95 -9.15 51.68
CA ASP A 113 11.00 -9.63 50.29
C ASP A 113 11.39 -8.51 49.31
N SER A 114 10.98 -7.27 49.63
CA SER A 114 11.28 -6.09 48.81
C SER A 114 12.73 -5.63 48.92
N GLU A 115 13.37 -5.86 50.07
CA GLU A 115 14.75 -5.46 50.33
C GLU A 115 15.72 -6.11 49.33
N SER A 116 15.46 -7.36 48.94
CA SER A 116 16.27 -8.08 47.95
C SER A 116 16.28 -7.39 46.57
N PHE A 117 15.15 -6.81 46.15
CA PHE A 117 15.06 -6.07 44.89
C PHE A 117 15.73 -4.70 44.97
N LEU A 118 15.69 -4.07 46.14
CA LEU A 118 16.41 -2.82 46.40
C LEU A 118 17.94 -3.04 46.29
N LEU A 119 18.44 -4.17 46.79
CA LEU A 119 19.86 -4.54 46.65
C LEU A 119 20.27 -4.81 45.20
N LEU A 120 19.38 -5.34 44.35
CA LEU A 120 19.68 -5.65 42.94
C LEU A 120 19.93 -4.40 42.10
N THR A 121 19.23 -3.30 42.39
CA THR A 121 19.32 -2.06 41.61
C THR A 121 20.31 -1.05 42.17
N ARG A 122 20.73 -1.23 43.42
CA ARG A 122 21.72 -0.39 44.12
C ARG A 122 23.02 -0.16 43.33
N PRO A 123 23.64 -1.18 42.69
CA PRO A 123 24.88 -0.98 41.92
C PRO A 123 24.73 -0.08 40.69
N VAL A 124 23.52 0.06 40.15
CA VAL A 124 23.24 0.81 38.91
C VAL A 124 23.43 2.32 39.09
N TYR A 125 23.25 2.84 40.31
CA TYR A 125 23.32 4.27 40.58
C TYR A 125 24.08 4.69 41.85
N GLN A 126 24.45 3.76 42.75
CA GLN A 126 25.25 4.06 43.96
C GLN A 126 26.74 3.70 43.82
N SER A 127 27.25 3.41 42.62
CA SER A 127 28.69 3.22 42.44
C SER A 127 29.46 4.53 42.69
N PRO A 128 30.68 4.47 43.26
CA PRO A 128 31.47 5.66 43.57
C PRO A 128 31.62 6.57 42.35
N GLY A 129 31.17 7.82 42.45
CA GLY A 129 31.22 8.82 41.38
C GLY A 129 30.03 8.82 40.39
N LEU A 130 29.40 7.67 40.12
CA LEU A 130 28.29 7.59 39.17
C LEU A 130 27.03 8.29 39.69
N GLU A 131 26.76 8.20 41.01
CA GLU A 131 25.64 8.90 41.65
C GLU A 131 25.71 10.41 41.40
N HIS A 132 26.91 10.99 41.51
CA HIS A 132 27.10 12.42 41.29
C HIS A 132 26.94 12.81 39.82
N LEU A 133 27.34 11.94 38.89
CA LEU A 133 27.23 12.18 37.45
C LEU A 133 25.80 12.02 36.93
N VAL A 134 25.04 11.06 37.45
CA VAL A 134 23.67 10.75 37.02
C VAL A 134 22.63 11.60 37.75
N LEU A 135 22.89 12.00 38.99
CA LEU A 135 21.91 12.72 39.81
C LEU A 135 22.37 14.10 40.25
N THR A 136 23.45 14.19 41.00
CA THR A 136 23.82 15.45 41.65
C THR A 136 24.10 16.55 40.63
N ALA A 137 24.95 16.29 39.63
CA ALA A 137 25.31 17.28 38.62
C ALA A 137 24.13 17.65 37.70
N PRO A 138 23.36 16.71 37.11
CA PRO A 138 22.23 17.07 36.26
C PRO A 138 21.12 17.85 36.98
N VAL A 139 20.80 17.50 38.24
CA VAL A 139 19.81 18.24 39.03
C VAL A 139 20.28 19.65 39.32
N LEU A 140 21.54 19.84 39.72
CA LEU A 140 22.11 21.17 39.94
C LEU A 140 22.14 22.01 38.66
N ILE A 141 22.53 21.41 37.53
CA ILE A 141 22.52 22.06 36.22
C ILE A 141 21.09 22.48 35.86
N HIS A 142 20.08 21.63 36.08
CA HIS A 142 18.68 21.94 35.80
C HIS A 142 18.19 23.16 36.59
N ILE A 143 18.50 23.20 37.89
CA ILE A 143 18.09 24.29 38.79
C ILE A 143 18.83 25.58 38.44
N ALA A 144 20.16 25.50 38.29
CA ALA A 144 21.00 26.67 38.01
C ALA A 144 20.65 27.32 36.66
N SER A 145 20.52 26.51 35.60
CA SER A 145 20.13 27.01 34.27
C SER A 145 18.72 27.60 34.27
N GLY A 146 17.77 26.99 34.98
CA GLY A 146 16.41 27.51 35.12
C GLY A 146 16.33 28.86 35.85
N ILE A 147 17.08 29.03 36.93
CA ILE A 147 17.18 30.30 37.65
C ILE A 147 17.88 31.36 36.79
N ALA A 148 18.99 31.00 36.14
CA ALA A 148 19.74 31.89 35.26
C ALA A 148 18.86 32.41 34.11
N LEU A 149 18.15 31.51 33.41
CA LEU A 149 17.22 31.88 32.33
C LEU A 149 16.11 32.80 32.83
N ARG A 150 15.57 32.54 34.02
CA ARG A 150 14.53 33.39 34.60
C ARG A 150 15.04 34.81 34.86
N ASN A 151 16.25 34.94 35.41
CA ASN A 151 16.87 36.23 35.69
C ASN A 151 17.29 36.98 34.41
N ILE A 152 17.84 36.29 33.42
CA ILE A 152 18.24 36.89 32.13
C ILE A 152 17.01 37.39 31.38
N ARG A 153 15.98 36.53 31.25
CA ARG A 153 14.72 36.91 30.57
C ARG A 153 14.02 38.06 31.28
N SER A 154 14.03 38.05 32.61
CA SER A 154 13.56 39.17 33.44
C SER A 154 14.31 40.47 33.13
N ALA A 155 15.64 40.44 33.15
CA ALA A 155 16.47 41.62 32.96
C ALA A 155 16.30 42.21 31.56
N ARG A 156 16.21 41.37 30.52
CA ARG A 156 15.93 41.83 29.15
C ARG A 156 14.53 42.43 29.03
N ARG A 157 13.53 41.81 29.65
CA ARG A 157 12.15 42.31 29.63
C ARG A 157 12.03 43.66 30.34
N ALA A 158 12.77 43.86 31.44
CA ALA A 158 12.87 45.17 32.09
C ALA A 158 13.53 46.23 31.20
N ARG A 159 14.58 45.87 30.44
CA ARG A 159 15.21 46.77 29.45
C ARG A 159 14.25 47.14 28.32
N LEU A 160 13.47 46.19 27.80
CA LEU A 160 12.43 46.42 26.79
C LEU A 160 11.38 47.45 27.25
N TYR A 161 11.12 47.54 28.56
CA TYR A 161 10.21 48.52 29.15
C TYR A 161 10.92 49.77 29.70
N GLY A 162 12.15 50.04 29.26
CA GLY A 162 12.89 51.27 29.56
C GLY A 162 13.51 51.35 30.97
N ALA A 163 13.49 50.27 31.75
CA ALA A 163 14.07 50.23 33.10
C ALA A 163 15.53 49.76 33.08
N GLU A 164 16.46 50.69 32.83
CA GLU A 164 17.89 50.40 32.74
C GLU A 164 18.55 50.23 34.12
N THR A 165 18.14 51.04 35.11
CA THR A 165 18.75 51.05 36.45
C THR A 165 18.03 50.13 37.45
N ARG A 166 18.74 49.69 38.50
CA ARG A 166 18.19 48.74 39.50
C ARG A 166 17.02 49.33 40.31
N SER A 167 17.02 50.64 40.56
CA SER A 167 15.92 51.34 41.25
C SER A 167 14.65 51.41 40.40
N GLN A 168 14.78 51.68 39.09
CA GLN A 168 13.65 51.70 38.15
C GLN A 168 13.00 50.32 37.96
N ARG A 169 13.76 49.23 38.16
CA ARG A 169 13.19 47.87 38.13
C ARG A 169 12.30 47.57 39.33
N HIS A 170 12.55 48.20 40.48
CA HIS A 170 11.72 48.04 41.68
C HIS A 170 10.40 48.81 41.61
N SER A 171 10.27 49.82 40.75
CA SER A 171 9.01 50.54 40.52
C SER A 171 8.05 49.84 39.54
N LEU A 172 8.49 48.77 38.87
CA LEU A 172 7.63 47.95 38.00
C LEU A 172 6.90 46.89 38.84
N THR A 173 5.66 47.19 39.25
CA THR A 173 4.82 46.35 40.13
C THR A 173 4.06 45.23 39.43
N PHE A 174 4.11 45.15 38.10
CA PHE A 174 3.50 44.07 37.31
C PHE A 174 4.60 43.09 36.91
N TRP A 175 4.58 41.91 37.51
CA TRP A 175 5.52 40.83 37.20
C TRP A 175 4.73 39.56 36.97
N PRO A 176 5.07 38.77 35.92
CA PRO A 176 4.27 37.61 35.57
C PRO A 176 4.36 36.56 36.67
N ARG A 177 3.18 36.06 37.07
CA ARG A 177 3.06 35.06 38.12
C ARG A 177 3.89 33.83 37.76
N MET A 178 4.63 33.28 38.73
CA MET A 178 5.42 32.06 38.51
C MET A 178 4.52 30.94 37.99
N SER A 179 4.93 30.28 36.90
CA SER A 179 4.19 29.13 36.38
C SER A 179 4.04 28.06 37.46
N LEU A 180 2.92 27.34 37.46
CA LEU A 180 2.68 26.26 38.41
C LEU A 180 3.84 25.26 38.40
N GLN A 181 4.39 24.97 37.23
CA GLN A 181 5.53 24.10 37.03
C GLN A 181 6.79 24.59 37.76
N ALA A 182 7.09 25.89 37.67
CA ALA A 182 8.21 26.50 38.37
C ALA A 182 7.97 26.52 39.89
N ARG A 183 6.74 26.86 40.34
CA ARG A 183 6.38 26.85 41.77
C ARG A 183 6.59 25.48 42.38
N LEU A 184 6.12 24.43 41.71
CA LEU A 184 6.32 23.04 42.15
C LEU A 184 7.80 22.67 42.17
N GLY A 185 8.59 23.13 41.19
CA GLY A 185 10.05 22.93 41.19
C GLY A 185 10.73 23.55 42.41
N TYR A 186 10.42 24.81 42.73
CA TYR A 186 10.98 25.47 43.92
C TYR A 186 10.51 24.83 45.23
N SER A 187 9.26 24.37 45.30
CA SER A 187 8.76 23.62 46.45
C SER A 187 9.41 22.24 46.60
N LEU A 188 9.82 21.61 45.51
CA LEU A 188 10.47 20.30 45.52
C LEU A 188 11.90 20.35 46.06
N VAL A 189 12.65 21.43 45.83
CA VAL A 189 14.06 21.57 46.27
C VAL A 189 14.27 21.32 47.77
N PRO A 190 13.57 22.01 48.71
CA PRO A 190 13.76 21.76 50.14
C PRO A 190 13.27 20.37 50.57
N LEU A 191 12.22 19.84 49.93
CA LEU A 191 11.73 18.49 50.23
C LEU A 191 12.76 17.44 49.80
N LEU A 192 13.36 17.57 48.62
CA LEU A 192 14.44 16.71 48.15
C LEU A 192 15.68 16.84 49.04
N GLY A 193 16.02 18.06 49.47
CA GLY A 193 17.12 18.30 50.41
C GLY A 193 16.94 17.56 51.74
N ALA A 194 15.74 17.62 52.32
CA ALA A 194 15.40 16.87 53.53
C ALA A 194 15.46 15.34 53.30
N HIS A 195 15.03 14.86 52.13
CA HIS A 195 15.08 13.44 51.78
C HIS A 195 16.54 12.95 51.72
N VAL A 196 17.41 13.74 51.08
CA VAL A 196 18.86 13.46 51.00
C VAL A 196 19.52 13.58 52.37
N LEU A 197 19.14 14.56 53.18
CA LEU A 197 19.67 14.71 54.54
C LEU A 197 19.41 13.44 55.36
N VAL A 198 18.15 13.01 55.43
CA VAL A 198 17.72 11.87 56.26
C VAL A 198 18.26 10.55 55.75
N ASN A 199 18.18 10.29 54.43
CA ASN A 199 18.47 8.97 53.88
C ASN A 199 19.90 8.84 53.33
N ARG A 200 20.68 9.93 53.25
CA ARG A 200 22.03 9.91 52.70
C ARG A 200 23.08 10.57 53.59
N ILE A 201 22.86 11.81 54.02
CA ILE A 201 23.88 12.56 54.78
C ILE A 201 23.98 12.06 56.22
N THR A 202 22.86 11.93 56.93
CA THR A 202 22.86 11.48 58.34
C THR A 202 23.46 10.08 58.50
N PRO A 203 23.09 9.05 57.71
CA PRO A 203 23.73 7.74 57.79
C PRO A 203 25.22 7.77 57.42
N LEU A 204 25.62 8.62 56.47
CA LEU A 204 27.03 8.79 56.12
C LEU A 204 27.85 9.43 57.25
N MET A 205 27.27 10.35 58.02
CA MET A 205 27.91 10.97 59.17
C MET A 205 28.00 10.05 60.39
N VAL A 206 27.00 9.19 60.60
CA VAL A 206 26.90 8.32 61.78
C VAL A 206 27.56 6.96 61.55
N ASP A 207 27.23 6.29 60.44
CA ASP A 207 27.63 4.91 60.14
C ASP A 207 28.80 4.83 59.14
N GLY A 208 29.35 5.98 58.72
CA GLY A 208 30.45 6.06 57.74
C GLY A 208 30.04 5.72 56.29
N GLY A 209 28.76 5.43 56.05
CA GLY A 209 28.22 5.14 54.73
C GLY A 209 26.71 4.94 54.73
N SER A 210 26.08 5.03 53.56
CA SER A 210 24.61 4.85 53.41
C SER A 210 24.24 3.48 52.85
N SER A 211 25.13 2.50 52.92
CA SER A 211 24.91 1.12 52.44
C SER A 211 23.91 0.37 53.33
N GLY A 212 23.76 0.75 54.60
CA GLY A 212 22.79 0.18 55.54
C GLY A 212 21.36 0.74 55.43
N VAL A 213 21.13 1.76 54.58
CA VAL A 213 19.80 2.37 54.43
C VAL A 213 18.94 1.48 53.52
N GLY A 214 17.95 0.82 54.12
CA GLY A 214 16.98 -0.06 53.45
C GLY A 214 15.53 0.37 53.70
N LEU A 215 14.56 -0.40 53.20
CA LEU A 215 13.14 -0.15 53.45
C LEU A 215 12.81 -0.25 54.94
N GLY A 216 13.50 -1.12 55.68
CA GLY A 216 13.38 -1.23 57.14
C GLY A 216 13.79 0.05 57.88
N TYR A 217 14.85 0.74 57.43
CA TYR A 217 15.30 2.02 58.00
C TYR A 217 14.23 3.10 57.85
N VAL A 218 13.65 3.19 56.64
CA VAL A 218 12.58 4.15 56.34
C VAL A 218 11.30 3.79 57.11
N ALA A 219 10.93 2.50 57.16
CA ALA A 219 9.76 2.02 57.91
C ALA A 219 9.87 2.31 59.41
N HIS A 220 11.07 2.23 59.99
CA HIS A 220 11.31 2.63 61.39
C HIS A 220 11.01 4.12 61.61
N GLY A 221 11.37 4.99 60.66
CA GLY A 221 10.99 6.40 60.68
C GLY A 221 9.47 6.59 60.76
N PHE A 222 8.73 5.93 59.86
CA PHE A 222 7.26 5.94 59.87
C PHE A 222 6.66 5.40 61.17
N ALA A 223 7.24 4.35 61.76
CA ALA A 223 6.78 3.80 63.03
C ALA A 223 6.98 4.78 64.20
N ARG A 224 8.09 5.52 64.21
CA ARG A 224 8.44 6.45 65.30
C ARG A 224 7.62 7.74 65.30
N ALA A 225 7.30 8.28 64.12
CA ALA A 225 6.51 9.50 63.99
C ALA A 225 5.56 9.42 62.79
N PRO A 226 4.47 8.64 62.88
CA PRO A 226 3.64 8.29 61.74
C PRO A 226 2.98 9.51 61.08
N ALA A 227 2.46 10.46 61.86
CA ALA A 227 1.82 11.65 61.28
C ALA A 227 2.83 12.52 60.50
N LEU A 228 4.02 12.74 61.06
CA LEU A 228 5.04 13.58 60.46
C LEU A 228 5.58 12.99 59.15
N TRP A 229 5.98 11.71 59.18
CA TRP A 229 6.57 11.07 57.99
C TRP A 229 5.54 10.77 56.90
N ASN A 230 4.30 10.40 57.25
CA ASN A 230 3.25 10.24 56.24
C ASN A 230 2.93 11.56 55.54
N LEU A 231 2.80 12.66 56.29
CA LEU A 231 2.55 13.97 55.69
C LEU A 231 3.72 14.42 54.81
N TYR A 232 4.96 14.26 55.27
CA TYR A 232 6.15 14.61 54.52
C TYR A 232 6.25 13.84 53.20
N TYR A 233 6.15 12.51 53.23
CA TYR A 233 6.28 11.69 52.01
C TYR A 233 5.07 11.86 51.07
N LEU A 234 3.87 12.11 51.59
CA LEU A 234 2.70 12.44 50.76
C LEU A 234 2.92 13.74 49.98
N LEU A 235 3.41 14.79 50.65
CA LEU A 235 3.73 16.06 50.00
C LEU A 235 4.89 15.92 49.02
N PHE A 236 5.96 15.22 49.40
CA PHE A 236 7.13 15.02 48.56
C PHE A 236 6.81 14.27 47.27
N VAL A 237 6.08 13.15 47.37
CA VAL A 237 5.68 12.37 46.19
C VAL A 237 4.68 13.15 45.33
N ALA A 238 3.69 13.81 45.92
CA ALA A 238 2.71 14.58 45.15
C ALA A 238 3.34 15.74 44.36
N VAL A 239 4.19 16.54 45.01
CA VAL A 239 4.89 17.65 44.37
C VAL A 239 5.90 17.12 43.33
N GLY A 240 6.62 16.05 43.67
CA GLY A 240 7.56 15.39 42.77
C GLY A 240 6.89 14.91 41.49
N VAL A 241 5.89 14.02 41.60
CA VAL A 241 5.18 13.45 40.44
C VAL A 241 4.58 14.54 39.57
N TRP A 242 3.95 15.56 40.15
CA TRP A 242 3.35 16.64 39.36
C TRP A 242 4.42 17.49 38.65
N HIS A 243 5.57 17.71 39.26
CA HIS A 243 6.68 18.41 38.62
C HIS A 243 7.30 17.58 37.49
N PHE A 244 7.60 16.30 37.70
CA PHE A 244 8.21 15.46 36.67
C PHE A 244 7.25 15.18 35.50
N VAL A 245 6.04 14.67 35.79
CA VAL A 245 5.05 14.36 34.75
C VAL A 245 4.56 15.64 34.07
N GLY A 246 4.34 16.72 34.84
CA GLY A 246 3.97 18.02 34.28
C GLY A 246 5.05 18.62 33.38
N GLY A 247 6.32 18.42 33.74
CA GLY A 247 7.47 18.85 32.95
C GLY A 247 7.60 18.08 31.64
N TRP A 248 7.47 16.75 31.70
CA TRP A 248 7.47 15.89 30.51
C TRP A 248 6.24 16.13 29.63
N ALA A 249 5.06 16.34 30.20
CA ALA A 249 3.86 16.68 29.44
C ALA A 249 3.99 18.05 28.75
N ALA A 250 4.61 19.04 29.41
CA ALA A 250 4.93 20.31 28.77
C ALA A 250 5.97 20.14 27.65
N TRP A 251 6.99 19.29 27.86
CA TRP A 251 8.03 18.99 26.88
C TRP A 251 7.50 18.27 25.63
N MET A 252 6.57 17.33 25.80
CA MET A 252 5.88 16.63 24.72
C MET A 252 4.78 17.47 24.04
N GLY A 253 4.54 18.70 24.51
CA GLY A 253 3.49 19.59 23.99
C GLY A 253 2.06 19.22 24.39
N TRP A 254 1.88 18.36 25.41
CA TRP A 254 0.58 17.84 25.85
C TRP A 254 -0.15 18.73 26.86
N ARG A 255 0.54 19.72 27.48
CA ARG A 255 -0.08 20.69 28.40
C ARG A 255 0.00 22.11 27.84
N VAL A 256 -1.17 22.71 27.54
CA VAL A 256 -1.35 24.16 27.36
C VAL A 256 -1.66 24.76 28.73
N THR A 257 -0.81 25.63 29.26
CA THR A 257 -1.11 26.34 30.51
C THR A 257 -2.18 27.40 30.27
N THR A 258 -3.39 27.07 30.70
CA THR A 258 -4.62 27.86 30.85
C THR A 258 -4.47 29.39 30.87
N VAL A 259 -5.21 30.09 29.99
CA VAL A 259 -5.83 31.38 30.35
C VAL A 259 -7.26 31.10 30.79
N ARG A 260 -7.60 31.70 31.94
CA ARG A 260 -8.82 31.53 32.72
C ARG A 260 -10.06 31.97 31.92
N LYS A 261 -11.04 31.08 31.81
CA LYS A 261 -12.39 31.34 31.31
C LYS A 261 -13.08 32.31 32.29
N GLU A 262 -13.10 33.61 31.99
CA GLU A 262 -13.95 34.55 32.72
C GLU A 262 -15.37 34.54 32.15
N ARG A 263 -16.32 34.35 33.07
CA ARG A 263 -17.77 34.35 32.87
C ARG A 263 -18.20 35.69 32.27
N GLU A 264 -18.94 35.62 31.17
CA GLU A 264 -19.68 36.72 30.58
C GLU A 264 -20.55 37.44 31.62
N ARG A 265 -20.35 38.75 31.76
CA ARG A 265 -21.39 39.69 32.19
C ARG A 265 -21.55 40.73 31.08
N LYS A 266 -22.73 40.73 30.46
CA LYS A 266 -23.16 41.64 29.40
C LYS A 266 -23.16 43.12 29.83
N LYS A 267 -22.84 43.97 28.85
CA LYS A 267 -23.40 45.29 28.46
C LYS A 267 -22.38 46.43 28.46
N GLY A 268 -22.23 47.06 27.29
CA GLY A 268 -21.60 48.36 27.14
C GLY A 268 -21.32 48.70 25.68
N SER A 269 -22.10 49.63 25.14
CA SER A 269 -22.06 50.17 23.77
C SER A 269 -20.78 50.98 23.53
N LEU A 270 -19.83 50.48 22.71
CA LEU A 270 -18.96 51.29 21.84
C LEU A 270 -18.10 50.36 20.95
N GLU A 271 -18.74 49.56 20.10
CA GLU A 271 -18.05 48.71 19.13
C GLU A 271 -18.08 49.41 17.76
N GLY A 272 -17.27 50.45 17.65
CA GLY A 272 -17.11 51.25 16.45
C GLY A 272 -15.89 52.14 16.65
N TYR A 273 -14.95 52.12 15.70
CA TYR A 273 -13.66 52.81 15.74
C TYR A 273 -12.60 52.17 16.65
N LEU A 274 -11.99 51.07 16.19
CA LEU A 274 -10.53 50.83 16.12
C LEU A 274 -10.26 49.32 16.00
N GLY A 275 -10.02 48.87 14.75
CA GLY A 275 -9.08 47.79 14.45
C GLY A 275 -9.30 46.41 15.11
N ALA A 276 -10.43 45.75 14.84
CA ALA A 276 -10.48 44.30 14.90
C ALA A 276 -9.67 43.73 13.72
N SER A 277 -8.38 43.41 13.92
CA SER A 277 -7.68 42.56 12.94
C SER A 277 -6.57 41.66 13.48
N GLU A 278 -5.94 41.92 14.62
CA GLU A 278 -4.88 41.01 15.11
C GLU A 278 -5.36 39.91 16.09
N SER A 279 -6.34 40.20 16.96
CA SER A 279 -6.87 39.21 17.90
C SER A 279 -7.68 38.11 17.20
N GLU A 280 -8.49 38.47 16.20
CA GLU A 280 -9.20 37.51 15.34
C GLU A 280 -8.23 36.72 14.46
N GLN A 281 -7.19 37.33 13.90
CA GLN A 281 -6.21 36.61 13.10
C GLN A 281 -5.37 35.65 13.96
N ARG A 282 -5.05 36.02 15.21
CA ARG A 282 -4.33 35.17 16.15
C ARG A 282 -5.21 34.06 16.71
N LEU A 283 -6.49 34.32 17.00
CA LEU A 283 -7.49 33.29 17.33
C LEU A 283 -7.76 32.39 16.13
N ARG A 284 -7.81 32.92 14.90
CA ARG A 284 -7.87 32.14 13.66
C ARG A 284 -6.61 31.33 13.47
N ARG A 285 -5.40 31.83 13.77
CA ARG A 285 -4.15 31.07 13.70
C ARG A 285 -4.06 29.99 14.77
N GLN A 286 -4.47 30.25 16.01
CA GLN A 286 -4.49 29.27 17.09
C GLN A 286 -5.60 28.23 16.89
N ARG A 287 -6.79 28.65 16.47
CA ARG A 287 -7.83 27.73 16.00
C ARG A 287 -7.34 26.94 14.81
N LYS A 288 -6.77 27.57 13.77
CA LYS A 288 -6.22 26.90 12.59
C LYS A 288 -5.10 25.94 12.95
N MET A 289 -4.24 26.25 13.92
CA MET A 289 -3.26 25.30 14.45
C MET A 289 -3.93 24.16 15.23
N TRP A 290 -4.90 24.44 16.09
CA TRP A 290 -5.64 23.42 16.85
C TRP A 290 -6.47 22.51 15.93
N TRP A 291 -7.10 23.09 14.90
CA TRP A 291 -7.78 22.45 13.77
C TRP A 291 -6.79 21.60 12.96
N THR A 292 -5.58 22.12 12.67
CA THR A 292 -4.53 21.40 11.91
C THR A 292 -3.93 20.25 12.71
N VAL A 293 -3.70 20.43 14.02
CA VAL A 293 -3.09 19.42 14.91
C VAL A 293 -4.08 18.33 15.30
N ASN A 294 -5.35 18.66 15.52
CA ASN A 294 -6.39 17.66 15.82
C ASN A 294 -7.13 17.15 14.57
N GLY A 295 -6.80 17.69 13.39
CA GLY A 295 -7.51 17.42 12.15
C GLY A 295 -9.00 17.74 12.26
N ILE A 296 -9.39 18.79 13.01
CA ILE A 296 -10.77 19.22 13.14
C ILE A 296 -10.97 20.43 12.20
N ALA A 297 -12.09 20.57 11.50
CA ALA A 297 -12.45 21.71 10.66
C ALA A 297 -13.88 22.15 10.98
N ALA A 298 -14.09 23.44 11.24
CA ALA A 298 -15.43 24.01 11.29
C ALA A 298 -15.91 24.32 9.86
N TYR A 299 -17.05 23.75 9.46
CA TYR A 299 -17.70 24.00 8.18
C TYR A 299 -19.20 24.16 8.40
N ASP A 300 -19.83 25.21 7.85
CA ASP A 300 -21.24 25.56 8.07
C ASP A 300 -21.67 25.55 9.57
N GLY A 301 -20.80 26.05 10.46
CA GLY A 301 -21.07 26.12 11.90
C GLY A 301 -21.02 24.77 12.65
N THR A 302 -20.73 23.67 11.95
CA THR A 302 -20.56 22.32 12.53
C THR A 302 -19.08 21.95 12.58
N GLU A 303 -18.65 21.34 13.69
CA GLU A 303 -17.28 20.82 13.82
C GLU A 303 -17.19 19.45 13.15
N TYR A 304 -16.18 19.25 12.31
CA TYR A 304 -15.87 17.98 11.64
C TYR A 304 -14.43 17.58 11.90
N ARG A 305 -14.10 16.30 11.84
CA ARG A 305 -12.72 15.82 11.69
C ARG A 305 -12.36 15.78 10.21
N ALA A 306 -11.54 16.72 9.74
CA ALA A 306 -10.99 16.73 8.40
C ALA A 306 -9.85 15.71 8.24
N VAL A 307 -9.99 14.81 7.28
CA VAL A 307 -8.92 13.89 6.86
C VAL A 307 -8.48 14.29 5.45
N LYS A 308 -7.17 14.49 5.27
CA LYS A 308 -6.57 14.75 3.95
C LYS A 308 -6.07 13.44 3.35
N GLU A 309 -6.40 13.20 2.10
CA GLU A 309 -5.77 12.15 1.29
C GLU A 309 -5.57 12.65 -0.14
N GLY A 310 -4.33 12.58 -0.63
CA GLY A 310 -3.96 13.24 -1.88
C GLY A 310 -4.17 14.75 -1.78
N LEU A 311 -4.84 15.33 -2.78
CA LEU A 311 -5.24 16.74 -2.75
C LEU A 311 -6.61 16.98 -2.11
N ALA A 312 -7.35 15.92 -1.80
CA ALA A 312 -8.72 16.00 -1.31
C ALA A 312 -8.80 15.99 0.22
N TYR A 313 -9.78 16.72 0.75
CA TYR A 313 -10.17 16.71 2.15
C TYR A 313 -11.57 16.13 2.30
N ILE A 314 -11.76 15.23 3.27
CA ILE A 314 -13.09 14.75 3.66
C ILE A 314 -13.39 15.15 5.10
N LEU A 315 -14.65 15.49 5.35
CA LEU A 315 -15.16 15.91 6.64
C LEU A 315 -15.92 14.76 7.29
N ASN A 316 -15.36 14.19 8.35
CA ASN A 316 -16.04 13.16 9.15
C ASN A 316 -16.70 13.82 10.36
N PRO A 317 -17.99 13.58 10.64
CA PRO A 317 -18.63 14.14 11.83
C PRO A 317 -17.94 13.60 13.12
N PRO A 318 -17.80 14.42 14.18
CA PRO A 318 -17.25 13.99 15.45
C PRO A 318 -18.15 12.91 16.06
N ALA A 319 -17.56 11.85 16.60
CA ALA A 319 -18.31 10.80 17.29
C ALA A 319 -19.14 11.42 18.42
N GLN A 320 -20.46 11.26 18.39
CA GLN A 320 -21.32 11.71 19.48
C GLN A 320 -20.94 10.99 20.78
N ALA A 321 -20.96 11.72 21.91
CA ALA A 321 -20.67 11.19 23.24
C ALA A 321 -21.57 9.98 23.58
N PRO A 322 -21.10 9.01 24.39
CA PRO A 322 -21.79 7.73 24.56
C PRO A 322 -23.16 7.88 25.24
N GLY A 323 -24.22 7.91 24.43
CA GLY A 323 -25.61 7.72 24.85
C GLY A 323 -25.91 6.27 25.26
N THR A 324 -27.03 6.10 25.98
CA THR A 324 -27.50 4.83 26.57
C THR A 324 -27.73 3.73 25.52
N LYS A 325 -27.48 2.47 25.90
CA LYS A 325 -27.35 1.30 25.03
C LYS A 325 -28.58 0.95 24.15
N ARG A 326 -29.74 1.59 24.33
CA ARG A 326 -30.98 1.22 23.63
C ARG A 326 -31.18 1.95 22.30
N ASP A 327 -30.64 3.16 22.16
CA ASP A 327 -30.71 3.96 20.92
C ASP A 327 -29.51 3.70 19.98
N ARG A 328 -28.48 3.00 20.46
CA ARG A 328 -27.22 2.74 19.74
C ARG A 328 -27.36 1.96 18.42
N LYS A 329 -28.34 1.06 18.29
CA LYS A 329 -28.44 0.22 17.09
C LYS A 329 -28.92 0.96 15.84
N ALA A 330 -29.69 2.04 16.00
CA ALA A 330 -30.20 2.82 14.88
C ALA A 330 -29.25 3.96 14.49
N ASP A 331 -28.63 4.63 15.47
CA ASP A 331 -27.79 5.81 15.22
C ASP A 331 -26.31 5.50 14.92
N GLU A 332 -25.74 4.39 15.42
CA GLU A 332 -24.37 3.99 15.01
C GLU A 332 -24.32 3.55 13.53
N GLN A 333 -25.46 3.14 12.96
CA GLN A 333 -25.59 2.84 11.54
C GLN A 333 -25.80 4.08 10.66
N SER A 334 -26.24 5.21 11.23
CA SER A 334 -26.64 6.39 10.45
C SER A 334 -25.54 7.45 10.28
N GLN A 335 -24.50 7.50 11.14
CA GLN A 335 -23.56 8.64 11.17
C GLN A 335 -22.06 8.36 10.95
N SER A 336 -21.61 7.12 10.72
CA SER A 336 -20.21 6.90 10.33
C SER A 336 -20.05 6.95 8.81
N VAL A 337 -19.74 8.14 8.28
CA VAL A 337 -19.42 8.29 6.85
C VAL A 337 -18.15 7.46 6.56
N PHE A 338 -18.25 6.53 5.62
CA PHE A 338 -17.26 5.47 5.44
C PHE A 338 -15.92 5.98 4.86
N TYR A 339 -14.85 5.83 5.64
CA TYR A 339 -13.47 6.04 5.19
C TYR A 339 -12.57 4.94 5.72
N ASN A 340 -11.89 4.23 4.82
CA ASN A 340 -10.88 3.24 5.16
C ASN A 340 -9.48 3.71 4.69
N PRO A 341 -8.54 4.03 5.60
CA PRO A 341 -7.20 4.48 5.23
C PRO A 341 -6.38 3.36 4.55
N ILE A 342 -6.72 2.08 4.74
CA ILE A 342 -6.01 0.96 4.11
C ILE A 342 -6.15 0.99 2.58
N GLN A 343 -7.24 1.59 2.08
CA GLN A 343 -7.53 1.72 0.65
C GLN A 343 -6.79 2.89 -0.03
N GLN A 344 -5.90 3.61 0.67
CA GLN A 344 -5.12 4.70 0.08
C GLN A 344 -4.29 4.23 -1.13
N PHE A 345 -3.64 3.06 -1.04
CA PHE A 345 -2.90 2.48 -2.16
C PHE A 345 -3.79 2.22 -3.38
N ASN A 346 -5.01 1.73 -3.18
CA ASN A 346 -5.99 1.51 -4.25
C ASN A 346 -6.34 2.83 -4.95
N ARG A 347 -6.60 3.87 -4.16
CA ARG A 347 -6.98 5.19 -4.67
C ARG A 347 -5.83 5.88 -5.39
N ASP A 348 -4.60 5.85 -4.84
CA ASP A 348 -3.39 6.36 -5.50
C ASP A 348 -3.17 5.66 -6.84
N LEU A 349 -3.21 4.32 -6.86
CA LEU A 349 -3.08 3.53 -8.07
C LEU A 349 -4.17 3.87 -9.09
N SER A 350 -5.42 4.04 -8.64
CA SER A 350 -6.54 4.35 -9.53
C SER A 350 -6.40 5.72 -10.18
N VAL A 351 -5.97 6.74 -9.44
CA VAL A 351 -5.70 8.08 -10.01
C VAL A 351 -4.63 7.99 -11.11
N LEU A 352 -3.51 7.32 -10.83
CA LEU A 352 -2.41 7.19 -11.79
C LEU A 352 -2.79 6.35 -13.02
N ALA A 353 -3.50 5.24 -12.82
CA ALA A 353 -3.97 4.38 -13.90
C ALA A 353 -4.98 5.08 -14.81
N ILE A 354 -5.95 5.81 -14.22
CA ILE A 354 -6.94 6.59 -14.96
C ILE A 354 -6.27 7.74 -15.71
N ARG A 355 -5.29 8.42 -15.09
CA ARG A 355 -4.50 9.47 -15.75
C ARG A 355 -3.75 8.91 -16.97
N ALA A 356 -3.03 7.80 -16.81
CA ALA A 356 -2.32 7.13 -17.89
C ALA A 356 -3.25 6.75 -19.05
N TYR A 357 -4.42 6.19 -18.72
CA TYR A 357 -5.40 5.80 -19.74
C TYR A 357 -6.10 7.01 -20.39
N GLY A 358 -6.36 8.07 -19.62
CA GLY A 358 -6.94 9.31 -20.12
C GLY A 358 -6.03 10.00 -21.12
N GLU A 359 -4.73 10.09 -20.84
CA GLU A 359 -3.72 10.59 -21.78
C GLU A 359 -3.68 9.74 -23.07
N HIS A 360 -3.81 8.41 -22.96
CA HIS A 360 -3.97 7.52 -24.11
C HIS A 360 -5.21 7.86 -24.95
N LEU A 361 -6.38 8.03 -24.33
CA LEU A 361 -7.62 8.37 -25.05
C LEU A 361 -7.53 9.74 -25.72
N LEU A 362 -6.93 10.73 -25.05
CA LEU A 362 -6.72 12.06 -25.61
C LEU A 362 -5.78 12.01 -26.81
N ALA A 363 -4.67 11.26 -26.72
CA ALA A 363 -3.76 11.04 -27.83
C ALA A 363 -4.44 10.36 -29.02
N LEU A 364 -5.29 9.35 -28.79
CA LEU A 364 -6.08 8.71 -29.84
C LEU A 364 -7.09 9.66 -30.50
N LYS A 365 -7.78 10.49 -29.71
CA LYS A 365 -8.71 11.52 -30.22
C LYS A 365 -7.95 12.52 -31.10
N LYS A 366 -6.78 13.00 -30.66
CA LYS A 366 -5.91 13.90 -31.42
C LYS A 366 -5.45 13.27 -32.74
N GLN A 367 -4.95 12.02 -32.71
CA GLN A 367 -4.51 11.31 -33.91
C GLN A 367 -5.66 11.08 -34.91
N LYS A 368 -6.87 10.76 -34.43
CA LYS A 368 -8.07 10.64 -35.28
C LYS A 368 -8.47 11.98 -35.90
N ALA A 369 -8.39 13.07 -35.14
CA ALA A 369 -8.67 14.41 -35.64
C ALA A 369 -7.67 14.84 -36.71
N GLU A 370 -6.38 14.60 -36.50
CA GLU A 370 -5.31 14.87 -37.49
C GLU A 370 -5.50 14.04 -38.76
N LYS A 371 -5.79 12.73 -38.65
CA LYS A 371 -6.10 11.88 -39.81
C LYS A 371 -7.34 12.36 -40.57
N ARG A 372 -8.36 12.87 -39.89
CA ARG A 372 -9.54 13.48 -40.53
C ARG A 372 -9.18 14.77 -41.26
N LYS A 373 -8.38 15.65 -40.65
CA LYS A 373 -7.87 16.88 -41.29
C LYS A 373 -7.04 16.56 -42.54
N GLN A 374 -6.15 15.57 -42.46
CA GLN A 374 -5.36 15.11 -43.62
C GLN A 374 -6.24 14.53 -44.73
N LYS A 375 -7.25 13.72 -44.40
CA LYS A 375 -8.21 13.19 -45.39
C LYS A 375 -9.07 14.30 -46.02
N ALA A 376 -9.48 15.31 -45.24
CA ALA A 376 -10.20 16.46 -45.75
C ALA A 376 -9.33 17.27 -46.73
N ALA A 377 -8.08 17.57 -46.36
CA ALA A 377 -7.12 18.24 -47.24
C ALA A 377 -6.79 17.43 -48.52
N ALA A 378 -6.70 16.11 -48.42
CA ALA A 378 -6.51 15.22 -49.57
C ALA A 378 -7.75 15.21 -50.50
N ASN A 379 -8.96 15.28 -49.95
CA ASN A 379 -10.19 15.37 -50.73
C ASN A 379 -10.38 16.75 -51.39
N ASP A 380 -10.00 17.84 -50.72
CA ASP A 380 -10.06 19.19 -51.29
C ASP A 380 -9.04 19.38 -52.42
N SER A 381 -7.84 18.82 -52.27
CA SER A 381 -6.83 18.81 -53.34
C SER A 381 -7.23 17.91 -54.53
N ALA A 382 -7.96 16.81 -54.29
CA ALA A 382 -8.55 15.99 -55.36
C ALA A 382 -9.73 16.69 -56.07
N LYS A 383 -10.60 17.43 -55.34
CA LYS A 383 -11.66 18.27 -55.92
C LYS A 383 -11.10 19.45 -56.71
N GLY A 384 -10.02 20.07 -56.25
CA GLY A 384 -9.30 21.13 -56.97
C GLY A 384 -8.70 20.63 -58.30
N LYS A 385 -8.17 19.41 -58.34
CA LYS A 385 -7.71 18.77 -59.59
C LYS A 385 -8.85 18.40 -60.54
N LYS A 386 -10.03 18.06 -60.02
CA LYS A 386 -11.22 17.76 -60.85
C LYS A 386 -11.84 19.03 -61.44
N ARG A 387 -11.94 20.11 -60.66
CA ARG A 387 -12.35 21.44 -61.16
C ARG A 387 -11.40 21.99 -62.23
N LYS A 388 -10.08 21.83 -62.06
CA LYS A 388 -9.09 22.25 -63.07
C LYS A 388 -9.10 21.41 -64.36
N ARG A 389 -9.78 20.26 -64.37
CA ARG A 389 -10.00 19.42 -65.57
C ARG A 389 -11.33 19.73 -66.26
N GLU A 390 -12.30 20.30 -65.54
CA GLU A 390 -13.60 20.73 -66.09
C GLU A 390 -13.59 22.22 -66.53
N GLU A 391 -12.67 23.06 -66.04
CA GLU A 391 -12.51 24.47 -66.47
C GLU A 391 -11.81 24.67 -67.83
N VAL A 392 -11.48 23.59 -68.56
CA VAL A 392 -10.89 23.69 -69.92
C VAL A 392 -11.96 23.55 -71.01
N ASP A 393 -13.17 23.09 -70.70
CA ASP A 393 -14.31 23.12 -71.62
C ASP A 393 -15.39 24.06 -71.06
N VAL A 394 -15.93 24.91 -71.93
CA VAL A 394 -16.99 25.91 -71.65
C VAL A 394 -16.46 27.27 -71.14
N LYS A 395 -15.92 28.05 -72.09
CA LYS A 395 -16.09 29.50 -72.11
C LYS A 395 -16.94 29.86 -73.33
N GLU A 396 -18.21 30.16 -73.13
CA GLU A 396 -18.86 31.27 -73.82
C GLU A 396 -20.23 31.59 -73.22
N GLN A 397 -20.48 32.90 -73.12
CA GLN A 397 -21.76 33.60 -73.09
C GLN A 397 -22.48 33.92 -71.75
N THR A 398 -22.25 35.20 -71.39
CA THR A 398 -23.22 36.29 -71.09
C THR A 398 -23.74 36.54 -69.66
N GLN A 399 -23.64 37.83 -69.31
CA GLN A 399 -24.35 38.63 -68.29
C GLN A 399 -25.88 38.42 -68.42
N ASP A 400 -26.75 38.55 -67.41
CA ASP A 400 -26.88 39.64 -66.43
C ASP A 400 -27.93 39.28 -65.34
N GLN A 401 -27.87 40.02 -64.21
CA GLN A 401 -28.95 40.38 -63.26
C GLN A 401 -29.66 39.38 -62.30
N ASP A 402 -29.36 39.63 -61.00
CA ASP A 402 -30.30 40.03 -59.93
C ASP A 402 -30.57 39.10 -58.72
N GLN A 403 -30.43 39.76 -57.56
CA GLN A 403 -30.89 39.55 -56.18
C GLN A 403 -31.25 38.17 -55.61
N GLY A 404 -30.56 37.85 -54.51
CA GLY A 404 -31.02 36.92 -53.48
C GLY A 404 -30.13 37.00 -52.24
N GLN A 405 -30.55 37.78 -51.24
CA GLN A 405 -29.98 37.76 -49.89
C GLN A 405 -30.00 36.34 -49.31
N GLY A 406 -28.83 35.84 -48.91
CA GLY A 406 -28.69 34.63 -48.12
C GLY A 406 -27.45 34.74 -47.23
N ASN A 407 -27.66 35.11 -45.96
CA ASN A 407 -26.63 35.07 -44.93
C ASN A 407 -25.97 33.69 -44.86
N PRO A 408 -24.62 33.57 -44.90
CA PRO A 408 -23.95 32.33 -44.54
C PRO A 408 -23.80 32.27 -43.01
N THR A 409 -24.90 32.06 -42.30
CA THR A 409 -24.89 31.83 -40.84
C THR A 409 -25.37 30.42 -40.56
N ALA A 410 -24.43 29.53 -40.18
CA ALA A 410 -24.60 28.47 -39.16
C ALA A 410 -23.51 27.39 -39.23
N ALA A 411 -22.86 27.16 -40.37
CA ALA A 411 -21.97 26.00 -40.55
C ALA A 411 -20.47 26.27 -40.32
N GLN A 412 -20.04 27.54 -40.27
CA GLN A 412 -18.61 27.92 -40.19
C GLN A 412 -18.18 28.47 -38.82
N GLN A 413 -19.09 28.58 -37.84
CA GLN A 413 -18.79 29.08 -36.48
C GLN A 413 -18.83 28.00 -35.39
N ALA A 414 -19.08 26.72 -35.72
CA ALA A 414 -19.14 25.62 -34.75
C ALA A 414 -17.81 24.88 -34.51
N GLU A 415 -16.70 25.35 -35.10
CA GLU A 415 -15.36 24.73 -34.96
C GLU A 415 -14.40 25.57 -34.08
N GLN A 416 -14.94 26.28 -33.08
CA GLN A 416 -14.12 26.85 -32.00
C GLN A 416 -13.86 25.78 -30.91
N ASP A 417 -12.58 25.38 -30.81
CA ASP A 417 -11.88 24.75 -29.68
C ASP A 417 -12.73 24.29 -28.46
N THR A 418 -13.51 23.21 -28.62
CA THR A 418 -14.02 22.47 -27.45
C THR A 418 -12.97 21.42 -27.06
N ALA A 419 -12.33 21.63 -25.91
CA ALA A 419 -11.43 20.64 -25.32
C ALA A 419 -12.15 19.27 -25.23
N PRO A 420 -11.48 18.17 -25.60
CA PRO A 420 -12.11 16.85 -25.61
C PRO A 420 -12.63 16.46 -24.22
N SER A 421 -13.92 16.14 -24.12
CA SER A 421 -14.51 15.76 -22.84
C SER A 421 -14.01 14.40 -22.35
N PHE A 422 -13.75 14.32 -21.04
CA PHE A 422 -13.37 13.10 -20.31
C PHE A 422 -14.28 12.94 -19.09
N THR A 423 -15.14 11.93 -19.13
CA THR A 423 -16.16 11.68 -18.09
C THR A 423 -15.88 10.41 -17.29
N ILE A 424 -15.98 10.52 -15.97
CA ILE A 424 -15.71 9.44 -15.02
C ILE A 424 -16.97 9.19 -14.18
N LEU A 425 -17.32 7.93 -13.95
CA LEU A 425 -18.32 7.51 -12.96
C LEU A 425 -17.64 6.82 -11.78
N ASP A 426 -17.78 7.40 -10.60
CA ASP A 426 -17.56 6.75 -9.31
C ASP A 426 -18.89 6.15 -8.84
N ALA A 427 -19.08 4.85 -9.09
CA ALA A 427 -20.40 4.22 -9.01
C ALA A 427 -20.90 3.99 -7.58
N LEU A 428 -19.98 3.84 -6.61
CA LEU A 428 -20.26 3.63 -5.18
C LEU A 428 -19.34 4.53 -4.34
N SER A 429 -19.69 5.82 -4.29
CA SER A 429 -18.77 6.89 -3.93
C SER A 429 -18.65 7.17 -2.42
N ALA A 430 -19.63 6.75 -1.61
CA ALA A 430 -19.67 6.98 -0.17
C ALA A 430 -19.44 8.46 0.21
N THR A 431 -18.28 8.77 0.83
CA THR A 431 -17.87 10.13 1.19
C THR A 431 -17.63 11.06 0.00
N GLY A 432 -17.50 10.53 -1.22
CA GLY A 432 -17.02 11.26 -2.38
C GLY A 432 -15.51 11.22 -2.59
N LEU A 433 -14.74 10.54 -1.73
CA LEU A 433 -13.28 10.67 -1.73
C LEU A 433 -12.62 10.33 -3.08
N ARG A 434 -13.02 9.22 -3.73
CA ARG A 434 -12.50 8.86 -5.06
C ARG A 434 -12.84 9.93 -6.09
N ALA A 435 -14.10 10.35 -6.16
CA ALA A 435 -14.54 11.42 -7.05
C ALA A 435 -13.79 12.75 -6.82
N LEU A 436 -13.56 13.15 -5.56
CA LEU A 436 -12.79 14.35 -5.21
C LEU A 436 -11.35 14.26 -5.71
N ARG A 437 -10.70 13.11 -5.52
CA ARG A 437 -9.34 12.85 -6.02
C ARG A 437 -9.29 12.83 -7.54
N TYR A 438 -10.25 12.19 -8.22
CA TYR A 438 -10.31 12.19 -9.69
C TYR A 438 -10.52 13.58 -10.29
N ALA A 439 -11.31 14.44 -9.64
CA ALA A 439 -11.54 15.80 -10.12
C ALA A 439 -10.39 16.76 -9.83
N SER A 440 -9.63 16.54 -8.75
CA SER A 440 -8.51 17.41 -8.33
C SER A 440 -7.16 17.00 -8.92
N GLU A 441 -6.88 15.69 -9.00
CA GLU A 441 -5.56 15.16 -9.34
C GLU A 441 -5.42 14.80 -10.84
N ILE A 442 -6.52 14.68 -11.59
CA ILE A 442 -6.51 14.38 -13.03
C ILE A 442 -6.84 15.67 -13.80
N PRO A 443 -5.85 16.30 -14.49
CA PRO A 443 -5.98 17.67 -14.99
C PRO A 443 -7.09 17.87 -16.03
N PHE A 444 -7.30 16.87 -16.89
CA PHE A 444 -8.21 16.95 -18.04
C PHE A 444 -9.61 16.39 -17.78
N THR A 445 -9.94 16.02 -16.53
CA THR A 445 -11.26 15.53 -16.18
C THR A 445 -12.31 16.63 -16.34
N SER A 446 -13.29 16.38 -17.22
CA SER A 446 -14.37 17.34 -17.50
C SER A 446 -15.53 17.20 -16.54
N CYS A 447 -15.91 15.97 -16.19
CA CYS A 447 -16.99 15.71 -15.25
C CYS A 447 -16.78 14.37 -14.55
N VAL A 448 -16.98 14.35 -13.23
CA VAL A 448 -17.07 13.14 -12.41
C VAL A 448 -18.48 13.03 -11.87
N VAL A 449 -19.17 11.93 -12.17
CA VAL A 449 -20.42 11.60 -11.47
C VAL A 449 -20.08 10.75 -10.27
N ALA A 450 -20.53 11.18 -9.09
CA ALA A 450 -20.34 10.47 -7.83
C ALA A 450 -21.70 9.92 -7.38
N ASN A 451 -21.89 8.61 -7.51
CA ASN A 451 -23.15 7.94 -7.21
C ASN A 451 -23.09 7.22 -5.86
N ASP A 452 -24.14 7.34 -5.05
CA ASP A 452 -24.35 6.49 -3.88
C ASP A 452 -25.84 6.20 -3.66
N LEU A 453 -26.14 5.05 -3.07
CA LEU A 453 -27.51 4.66 -2.74
C LEU A 453 -28.02 5.40 -1.49
N SER A 454 -27.13 5.72 -0.55
CA SER A 454 -27.51 6.31 0.73
C SER A 454 -27.65 7.84 0.63
N PRO A 455 -28.82 8.41 0.96
CA PRO A 455 -28.99 9.87 1.01
C PRO A 455 -28.02 10.56 1.97
N SER A 456 -27.71 9.93 3.13
CA SER A 456 -26.76 10.50 4.10
C SER A 456 -25.32 10.55 3.57
N ALA A 457 -24.92 9.56 2.77
CA ALA A 457 -23.62 9.57 2.10
C ALA A 457 -23.55 10.71 1.07
N ILE A 458 -24.64 10.92 0.31
CA ILE A 458 -24.75 12.03 -0.65
C ILE A 458 -24.71 13.39 0.03
N ASP A 459 -25.35 13.57 1.18
CA ASP A 459 -25.28 14.84 1.92
C ASP A 459 -23.87 15.13 2.44
N SER A 460 -23.18 14.11 2.97
CA SER A 460 -21.76 14.25 3.32
C SER A 460 -20.89 14.55 2.10
N MET A 461 -21.14 13.86 0.98
CA MET A 461 -20.44 14.07 -0.28
C MET A 461 -20.64 15.48 -0.82
N LYS A 462 -21.87 16.03 -0.81
CA LYS A 462 -22.14 17.42 -1.20
C LYS A 462 -21.36 18.40 -0.35
N THR A 463 -21.31 18.17 0.97
CA THR A 463 -20.50 18.99 1.90
C THR A 463 -19.01 18.90 1.55
N ASN A 464 -18.49 17.70 1.29
CA ASN A 464 -17.09 17.52 0.90
C ASN A 464 -16.78 18.16 -0.47
N ILE A 465 -17.67 18.05 -1.46
CA ILE A 465 -17.53 18.69 -2.78
C ILE A 465 -17.43 20.21 -2.63
N LYS A 466 -18.31 20.81 -1.82
CA LYS A 466 -18.27 22.25 -1.54
C LYS A 466 -17.01 22.66 -0.78
N TYR A 467 -16.60 21.89 0.23
CA TYR A 467 -15.38 22.15 1.00
C TYR A 467 -14.12 22.18 0.12
N ASN A 468 -14.02 21.28 -0.87
CA ASN A 468 -12.89 21.24 -1.81
C ASN A 468 -13.06 22.19 -3.01
N SER A 469 -14.17 22.93 -3.10
CA SER A 469 -14.47 23.81 -4.24
C SER A 469 -14.49 23.09 -5.60
N LEU A 470 -15.03 21.87 -5.65
CA LEU A 470 -15.07 21.02 -6.85
C LEU A 470 -16.49 20.86 -7.45
N GLY A 471 -17.42 21.73 -7.07
CA GLY A 471 -18.83 21.65 -7.48
C GLY A 471 -19.07 21.76 -9.00
N GLU A 472 -18.17 22.41 -9.73
CA GLU A 472 -18.28 22.51 -11.20
C GLU A 472 -17.90 21.20 -11.92
N LYS A 473 -16.99 20.42 -11.33
CA LYS A 473 -16.48 19.17 -11.91
C LYS A 473 -17.26 17.94 -11.44
N ILE A 474 -17.78 17.95 -10.21
CA ILE A 474 -18.39 16.77 -9.59
C ILE A 474 -19.91 16.91 -9.53
N ARG A 475 -20.62 15.91 -10.05
CA ARG A 475 -22.07 15.82 -10.01
C ARG A 475 -22.49 14.66 -9.07
N PRO A 476 -23.03 14.96 -7.89
CA PRO A 476 -23.54 13.92 -7.00
C PRO A 476 -24.87 13.36 -7.54
N ASN A 477 -25.04 12.04 -7.49
CA ASN A 477 -26.27 11.35 -7.88
C ASN A 477 -26.72 10.38 -6.78
N THR A 478 -28.00 10.43 -6.40
CA THR A 478 -28.58 9.49 -5.44
C THR A 478 -29.30 8.36 -6.18
N GLY A 479 -28.85 7.11 -6.04
CA GLY A 479 -29.53 5.97 -6.64
C GLY A 479 -28.76 4.65 -6.61
N ASP A 480 -29.45 3.56 -6.95
CA ASP A 480 -28.81 2.26 -7.19
C ASP A 480 -27.88 2.37 -8.40
N ALA A 481 -26.61 2.01 -8.23
CA ALA A 481 -25.58 2.13 -9.25
C ALA A 481 -25.93 1.39 -10.56
N ARG A 482 -26.61 0.23 -10.47
CA ARG A 482 -27.04 -0.54 -11.64
C ARG A 482 -28.15 0.19 -12.38
N ALA A 483 -29.17 0.66 -11.64
CA ALA A 483 -30.28 1.41 -12.22
C ALA A 483 -29.78 2.69 -12.89
N TYR A 484 -28.83 3.39 -12.26
CA TYR A 484 -28.19 4.57 -12.84
C TYR A 484 -27.43 4.22 -14.12
N MET A 485 -26.59 3.19 -14.12
CA MET A 485 -25.85 2.77 -15.31
C MET A 485 -26.77 2.30 -16.46
N TYR A 486 -27.85 1.59 -16.15
CA TYR A 486 -28.83 1.17 -17.16
C TYR A 486 -29.66 2.35 -17.71
N SER A 487 -29.97 3.37 -16.91
CA SER A 487 -30.75 4.52 -17.39
C SER A 487 -30.04 5.29 -18.50
N LEU A 488 -28.71 5.27 -18.52
CA LEU A 488 -27.87 5.86 -19.57
C LEU A 488 -28.07 5.21 -20.95
N LEU A 489 -28.63 4.00 -21.00
CA LEU A 489 -28.96 3.32 -22.26
C LEU A 489 -30.24 3.89 -22.89
N ASN A 490 -31.19 4.34 -22.07
CA ASN A 490 -32.49 4.84 -22.52
C ASN A 490 -32.45 6.32 -22.93
N GLN A 491 -31.45 7.08 -22.49
CA GLN A 491 -31.27 8.49 -22.83
C GLN A 491 -30.90 8.74 -24.30
N GLN A 492 -30.62 7.69 -25.08
CA GLN A 492 -30.51 7.80 -26.54
C GLN A 492 -31.88 7.92 -27.25
N ALA A 493 -33.01 7.72 -26.56
CA ALA A 493 -34.31 7.54 -27.20
C ALA A 493 -35.39 8.61 -26.93
N ASN A 494 -35.29 9.51 -25.92
CA ASN A 494 -36.36 10.49 -25.68
C ASN A 494 -35.86 11.85 -25.14
N THR A 495 -36.44 12.91 -25.73
CA THR A 495 -36.53 14.34 -25.38
C THR A 495 -35.51 14.96 -24.40
N PRO A 496 -34.82 16.06 -24.80
CA PRO A 496 -33.85 16.74 -23.95
C PRO A 496 -34.55 17.54 -22.84
N THR A 497 -34.52 17.04 -21.61
CA THR A 497 -34.69 17.87 -20.41
C THR A 497 -33.33 18.37 -19.92
N VAL A 498 -33.32 19.62 -19.47
CA VAL A 498 -32.16 20.50 -19.20
C VAL A 498 -31.16 19.93 -18.16
N GLU A 499 -31.51 18.87 -17.42
CA GLU A 499 -30.70 18.34 -16.31
C GLU A 499 -29.92 17.04 -16.64
N SER A 500 -30.14 16.38 -17.78
CA SER A 500 -29.58 15.04 -18.07
C SER A 500 -28.75 14.93 -19.35
N HIS A 501 -27.63 15.66 -19.41
CA HIS A 501 -26.72 15.68 -20.58
C HIS A 501 -25.55 14.67 -20.55
N LEU A 502 -25.46 13.74 -19.58
CA LEU A 502 -24.37 12.75 -19.57
C LEU A 502 -24.81 11.43 -20.20
N GLY A 503 -24.25 11.12 -21.38
CA GLY A 503 -24.30 9.78 -21.94
C GLY A 503 -23.35 8.81 -21.23
N LYS A 504 -22.92 7.75 -21.93
CA LYS A 504 -21.92 6.77 -21.46
C LYS A 504 -20.63 7.42 -20.92
N PHE A 505 -19.87 6.72 -20.10
CA PHE A 505 -18.64 7.23 -19.45
C PHE A 505 -17.35 6.77 -20.13
N ASP A 506 -16.32 7.61 -20.16
CA ASP A 506 -14.97 7.19 -20.61
C ASP A 506 -14.33 6.23 -19.58
N VAL A 507 -14.64 6.43 -18.29
CA VAL A 507 -14.15 5.58 -17.19
C VAL A 507 -15.27 5.28 -16.21
N ILE A 508 -15.38 4.03 -15.77
CA ILE A 508 -16.26 3.61 -14.67
C ILE A 508 -15.42 2.93 -13.60
N ASP A 509 -15.58 3.35 -12.34
CA ASP A 509 -14.96 2.73 -11.19
C ASP A 509 -15.99 2.05 -10.29
N LEU A 510 -15.87 0.74 -10.15
CA LEU A 510 -16.67 -0.11 -9.28
C LEU A 510 -15.85 -0.46 -8.03
N ASP A 511 -16.18 0.15 -6.89
CA ASP A 511 -15.53 -0.12 -5.60
C ASP A 511 -16.54 -0.49 -4.48
N PRO A 512 -17.33 -1.57 -4.65
CA PRO A 512 -18.29 -1.97 -3.63
C PRO A 512 -17.62 -2.67 -2.45
N TYR A 513 -18.36 -2.77 -1.35
CA TYR A 513 -18.04 -3.72 -0.31
C TYR A 513 -18.36 -5.15 -0.74
N GLY A 514 -17.36 -6.01 -0.68
CA GLY A 514 -17.50 -7.39 -1.11
C GLY A 514 -17.26 -7.52 -2.61
N SER A 515 -18.27 -7.99 -3.34
CA SER A 515 -18.12 -8.35 -4.76
C SER A 515 -18.63 -7.25 -5.69
N ALA A 516 -17.90 -7.02 -6.78
CA ALA A 516 -18.37 -6.20 -7.89
C ALA A 516 -19.25 -6.94 -8.91
N ALA A 517 -19.37 -8.27 -8.80
CA ALA A 517 -20.13 -9.09 -9.76
C ALA A 517 -21.55 -8.58 -10.05
N PRO A 518 -22.35 -8.13 -9.07
CA PRO A 518 -23.71 -7.63 -9.34
C PRO A 518 -23.76 -6.37 -10.22
N PHE A 519 -22.66 -5.63 -10.33
CA PHE A 519 -22.56 -4.36 -11.06
C PHE A 519 -21.88 -4.51 -12.43
N MET A 520 -21.19 -5.63 -12.67
CA MET A 520 -20.39 -5.87 -13.88
C MET A 520 -21.21 -5.71 -15.16
N ASP A 521 -22.41 -6.29 -15.20
CA ASP A 521 -23.27 -6.31 -16.38
C ASP A 521 -23.74 -4.90 -16.80
N ALA A 522 -24.16 -4.10 -15.81
CA ALA A 522 -24.54 -2.70 -16.05
C ALA A 522 -23.33 -1.85 -16.46
N ALA A 523 -22.17 -2.08 -15.84
CA ALA A 523 -20.96 -1.29 -16.10
C ALA A 523 -20.39 -1.51 -17.50
N VAL A 524 -20.35 -2.75 -18.01
CA VAL A 524 -19.86 -3.02 -19.38
C VAL A 524 -20.76 -2.37 -20.44
N GLN A 525 -22.03 -2.13 -20.15
CA GLN A 525 -22.94 -1.45 -21.07
C GLN A 525 -22.87 0.08 -20.97
N ALA A 526 -22.61 0.62 -19.77
CA ALA A 526 -22.52 2.05 -19.48
C ALA A 526 -21.17 2.69 -19.87
N VAL A 527 -20.11 1.89 -20.04
CA VAL A 527 -18.80 2.39 -20.50
C VAL A 527 -18.83 2.67 -22.01
N LYS A 528 -18.14 3.74 -22.46
CA LYS A 528 -17.95 4.08 -23.88
C LYS A 528 -17.12 3.01 -24.59
N ASP A 529 -17.24 2.94 -25.91
CA ASP A 529 -16.39 2.10 -26.74
C ASP A 529 -14.92 2.52 -26.64
N GLY A 530 -14.06 1.61 -26.17
CA GLY A 530 -12.67 1.88 -25.84
C GLY A 530 -12.47 2.53 -24.47
N GLY A 531 -13.50 2.57 -23.61
CA GLY A 531 -13.39 3.12 -22.25
C GLY A 531 -12.71 2.16 -21.26
N LEU A 532 -12.42 2.68 -20.08
CA LEU A 532 -11.76 1.95 -18.98
C LEU A 532 -12.78 1.56 -17.91
N LEU A 533 -12.79 0.29 -17.54
CA LEU A 533 -13.50 -0.22 -16.38
C LEU A 533 -12.50 -0.57 -15.28
N CYS A 534 -12.67 0.05 -14.12
CA CYS A 534 -11.88 -0.24 -12.93
C CYS A 534 -12.76 -1.02 -11.95
N VAL A 535 -12.32 -2.19 -11.49
CA VAL A 535 -13.12 -3.10 -10.68
C VAL A 535 -12.35 -3.51 -9.42
N THR A 536 -12.92 -3.25 -8.26
CA THR A 536 -12.43 -3.76 -6.97
C THR A 536 -13.36 -4.87 -6.45
N CYS A 537 -12.78 -5.98 -6.00
CA CYS A 537 -13.49 -7.02 -5.24
C CYS A 537 -12.80 -7.26 -3.90
N THR A 538 -13.43 -6.93 -2.79
CA THR A 538 -12.89 -7.12 -1.42
C THR A 538 -13.33 -8.44 -0.77
N ASP A 539 -14.06 -9.30 -1.48
CA ASP A 539 -14.52 -10.61 -1.04
C ASP A 539 -13.47 -11.72 -1.27
N ALA A 540 -12.22 -11.50 -0.85
CA ALA A 540 -11.12 -12.48 -1.05
C ALA A 540 -11.40 -13.87 -0.46
N GLY A 541 -12.27 -13.96 0.56
CA GLY A 541 -12.75 -15.24 1.08
C GLY A 541 -13.58 -16.05 0.07
N VAL A 542 -14.05 -15.43 -1.01
CA VAL A 542 -14.81 -16.08 -2.11
C VAL A 542 -13.91 -16.32 -3.32
N TRP A 543 -13.24 -15.29 -3.85
CA TRP A 543 -12.45 -15.44 -5.09
C TRP A 543 -11.04 -16.02 -4.86
N ALA A 544 -10.40 -15.74 -3.72
CA ALA A 544 -9.04 -16.18 -3.37
C ALA A 544 -9.02 -17.29 -2.32
N SER A 545 -10.12 -18.03 -2.16
CA SER A 545 -10.24 -19.14 -1.21
C SER A 545 -11.15 -20.22 -1.77
N TYR A 546 -11.08 -21.41 -1.18
CA TYR A 546 -11.90 -22.56 -1.54
C TYR A 546 -13.03 -22.83 -0.52
N GLY A 547 -13.27 -21.88 0.41
CA GLY A 547 -14.27 -22.03 1.46
C GLY A 547 -15.72 -21.90 1.01
N TYR A 548 -15.97 -21.22 -0.13
CA TYR A 548 -17.32 -20.94 -0.64
C TYR A 548 -17.41 -21.12 -2.17
N PRO A 549 -17.17 -22.34 -2.69
CA PRO A 549 -17.17 -22.60 -4.13
C PRO A 549 -18.52 -22.31 -4.79
N GLU A 550 -19.63 -22.59 -4.12
CA GLU A 550 -20.99 -22.31 -4.58
C GLU A 550 -21.25 -20.81 -4.74
N LYS A 551 -20.74 -20.01 -3.78
CA LYS A 551 -20.87 -18.55 -3.84
C LYS A 551 -20.00 -17.94 -4.93
N SER A 552 -18.77 -18.46 -5.10
CA SER A 552 -17.90 -18.04 -6.20
C SER A 552 -18.54 -18.32 -7.55
N PHE A 553 -19.13 -19.51 -7.73
CA PHE A 553 -19.82 -19.85 -8.97
C PHE A 553 -21.01 -18.93 -9.24
N ALA A 554 -21.83 -18.64 -8.21
CA ALA A 554 -22.97 -17.75 -8.34
C ALA A 554 -22.60 -16.30 -8.72
N LEU A 555 -21.44 -15.81 -8.26
CA LEU A 555 -20.99 -14.44 -8.53
C LEU A 555 -20.19 -14.34 -9.84
N TYR A 556 -19.23 -15.24 -10.05
CA TYR A 556 -18.23 -15.11 -11.12
C TYR A 556 -18.41 -16.12 -12.26
N GLY A 557 -19.31 -17.10 -12.14
CA GLY A 557 -19.53 -18.15 -13.14
C GLY A 557 -18.50 -19.29 -13.11
N GLY A 558 -17.58 -19.30 -12.13
CA GLY A 558 -16.54 -20.32 -12.01
C GLY A 558 -16.16 -20.64 -10.56
N ILE A 559 -15.53 -21.80 -10.39
CA ILE A 559 -15.11 -22.36 -9.10
C ILE A 559 -13.66 -21.97 -8.81
N PRO A 560 -13.32 -21.53 -7.59
CA PRO A 560 -11.99 -21.04 -7.23
C PRO A 560 -10.98 -22.17 -7.16
N VAL A 561 -9.71 -21.80 -7.32
CA VAL A 561 -8.61 -22.75 -7.26
C VAL A 561 -8.20 -23.00 -5.82
N LYS A 562 -8.04 -24.27 -5.45
CA LYS A 562 -7.62 -24.68 -4.11
C LYS A 562 -6.09 -24.80 -4.03
N GLY A 563 -5.43 -23.87 -3.34
CA GLY A 563 -3.99 -23.98 -3.10
C GLY A 563 -3.29 -22.63 -3.04
N PRO A 564 -1.95 -22.60 -3.00
CA PRO A 564 -1.19 -21.37 -2.84
C PRO A 564 -1.43 -20.34 -3.96
N HIS A 565 -1.71 -20.81 -5.17
CA HIS A 565 -1.96 -20.00 -6.37
C HIS A 565 -3.41 -19.47 -6.49
N CYS A 566 -4.23 -19.61 -5.44
CA CYS A 566 -5.63 -19.18 -5.41
C CYS A 566 -5.83 -17.69 -5.69
N HIS A 567 -4.86 -16.84 -5.35
CA HIS A 567 -4.95 -15.39 -5.58
C HIS A 567 -4.98 -15.05 -7.07
N GLU A 568 -4.09 -15.66 -7.86
CA GLU A 568 -4.13 -15.50 -9.31
C GLU A 568 -5.35 -16.19 -9.92
N GLY A 569 -5.69 -17.39 -9.44
CA GLY A 569 -6.91 -18.09 -9.85
C GLY A 569 -8.18 -17.25 -9.68
N GLY A 570 -8.28 -16.51 -8.59
CA GLY A 570 -9.42 -15.64 -8.38
C GLY A 570 -9.40 -14.33 -9.20
N LEU A 571 -8.23 -13.76 -9.51
CA LEU A 571 -8.14 -12.69 -10.53
C LEU A 571 -8.68 -13.17 -11.88
N ARG A 572 -8.30 -14.40 -12.27
CA ARG A 572 -8.78 -15.05 -13.49
C ARG A 572 -10.28 -15.33 -13.47
N LEU A 573 -10.87 -15.62 -12.30
CA LEU A 573 -12.31 -15.75 -12.13
C LEU A 573 -13.04 -14.42 -12.30
N ILE A 574 -12.53 -13.33 -11.72
CA ILE A 574 -13.11 -12.00 -11.86
C ILE A 574 -13.11 -11.57 -13.34
N LEU A 575 -12.00 -11.80 -14.04
CA LEU A 575 -11.89 -11.56 -15.48
C LEU A 575 -12.83 -12.44 -16.30
N HIS A 576 -13.02 -13.70 -15.91
CA HIS A 576 -14.01 -14.58 -16.55
C HIS A 576 -15.43 -14.02 -16.41
N GLY A 577 -15.84 -13.61 -15.20
CA GLY A 577 -17.15 -13.00 -14.97
C GLY A 577 -17.37 -11.73 -15.80
N LEU A 578 -16.37 -10.84 -15.83
CA LEU A 578 -16.40 -9.62 -16.66
C LEU A 578 -16.51 -9.94 -18.16
N ALA A 579 -15.71 -10.87 -18.66
CA ALA A 579 -15.72 -11.28 -20.06
C ALA A 579 -17.06 -11.91 -20.44
N ALA A 580 -17.61 -12.77 -19.58
CA ALA A 580 -18.89 -13.43 -19.81
C ALA A 580 -20.06 -12.42 -19.82
N SER A 581 -20.04 -11.41 -18.95
CA SER A 581 -21.01 -10.30 -18.98
C SER A 581 -20.88 -9.46 -20.26
N ALA A 582 -19.66 -9.07 -20.65
CA ALA A 582 -19.43 -8.26 -21.85
C ALA A 582 -19.82 -9.00 -23.15
N ALA A 583 -19.48 -10.29 -23.24
CA ALA A 583 -19.69 -11.11 -24.44
C ALA A 583 -21.15 -11.13 -24.92
N LYS A 584 -22.11 -11.15 -23.99
CA LYS A 584 -23.56 -11.16 -24.27
C LYS A 584 -24.01 -9.98 -25.12
N TYR A 585 -23.27 -8.87 -25.09
CA TYR A 585 -23.61 -7.61 -25.76
C TYR A 585 -22.72 -7.29 -26.97
N GLY A 586 -21.91 -8.25 -27.44
CA GLY A 586 -20.95 -8.02 -28.53
C GLY A 586 -19.77 -7.13 -28.12
N LEU A 587 -19.47 -7.07 -26.82
CA LEU A 587 -18.36 -6.33 -26.24
C LEU A 587 -17.25 -7.29 -25.86
N ALA A 588 -16.02 -6.95 -26.23
CA ALA A 588 -14.83 -7.67 -25.83
C ALA A 588 -14.09 -6.89 -24.74
N ILE A 589 -13.42 -7.64 -23.87
CA ILE A 589 -12.60 -7.07 -22.80
C ILE A 589 -11.12 -7.31 -23.07
N GLU A 590 -10.28 -6.36 -22.68
CA GLU A 590 -8.84 -6.48 -22.68
C GLU A 590 -8.30 -6.12 -21.28
N PRO A 591 -7.78 -7.10 -20.51
CA PRO A 591 -7.14 -6.82 -19.24
C PRO A 591 -5.89 -5.95 -19.42
N LEU A 592 -5.80 -4.83 -18.70
CA LEU A 592 -4.64 -3.95 -18.71
C LEU A 592 -3.75 -4.15 -17.48
N LEU A 593 -4.36 -4.38 -16.32
CA LEU A 593 -3.67 -4.60 -15.04
C LEU A 593 -4.61 -5.32 -14.08
N SER A 594 -4.16 -6.39 -13.42
CA SER A 594 -5.00 -7.23 -12.55
C SER A 594 -4.24 -7.61 -11.28
N LEU A 595 -4.44 -6.90 -10.18
CA LEU A 595 -3.62 -7.06 -8.99
C LEU A 595 -4.38 -7.74 -7.86
N SER A 596 -3.77 -8.73 -7.23
CA SER A 596 -4.17 -9.19 -5.89
C SER A 596 -3.41 -8.39 -4.85
N ILE A 597 -4.13 -7.60 -4.05
CA ILE A 597 -3.56 -6.65 -3.11
C ILE A 597 -4.14 -6.90 -1.72
N ASP A 598 -3.34 -7.53 -0.86
CA ASP A 598 -3.66 -7.84 0.53
C ASP A 598 -4.95 -8.69 0.68
N PHE A 599 -6.11 -8.04 0.74
CA PHE A 599 -7.43 -8.64 0.93
C PHE A 599 -8.44 -8.28 -0.18
N TYR A 600 -8.00 -7.60 -1.25
CA TYR A 600 -8.86 -7.25 -2.38
C TYR A 600 -8.17 -7.48 -3.72
N ALA A 601 -8.96 -7.70 -4.75
CA ALA A 601 -8.53 -7.70 -6.14
C ALA A 601 -8.82 -6.35 -6.76
N ARG A 602 -7.91 -5.84 -7.60
CA ARG A 602 -8.10 -4.62 -8.39
C ARG A 602 -7.78 -4.89 -9.85
N VAL A 603 -8.76 -4.73 -10.71
CA VAL A 603 -8.66 -5.06 -12.14
C VAL A 603 -9.00 -3.83 -12.97
N PHE A 604 -8.16 -3.53 -13.96
CA PHE A 604 -8.34 -2.48 -14.96
C PHE A 604 -8.51 -3.13 -16.31
N VAL A 605 -9.63 -2.86 -16.96
CA VAL A 605 -10.04 -3.51 -18.21
C VAL A 605 -10.44 -2.46 -19.23
N ARG A 606 -9.87 -2.55 -20.43
CA ARG A 606 -10.36 -1.81 -21.59
C ARG A 606 -11.53 -2.57 -22.20
N VAL A 607 -12.67 -1.90 -22.41
CA VAL A 607 -13.88 -2.49 -22.98
C VAL A 607 -14.15 -1.85 -24.32
N HIS A 608 -14.37 -2.65 -25.36
CA HIS A 608 -14.64 -2.17 -26.71
C HIS A 608 -15.63 -3.05 -27.46
N ARG A 609 -16.32 -2.44 -28.42
CA ARG A 609 -17.32 -3.11 -29.24
C ARG A 609 -16.65 -3.81 -30.40
N SER A 610 -16.58 -5.13 -30.33
CA SER A 610 -16.06 -5.95 -31.42
C SER A 610 -16.68 -7.34 -31.39
N PRO A 611 -17.78 -7.56 -32.14
CA PRO A 611 -18.37 -8.89 -32.28
C PRO A 611 -17.41 -9.94 -32.85
N ALA A 612 -16.39 -9.50 -33.59
CA ALA A 612 -15.32 -10.38 -34.07
C ALA A 612 -14.41 -10.85 -32.93
N GLU A 613 -14.02 -9.95 -32.03
CA GLU A 613 -13.15 -10.29 -30.89
C GLU A 613 -13.85 -11.11 -29.81
N VAL A 614 -15.17 -10.95 -29.65
CA VAL A 614 -15.98 -11.78 -28.73
C VAL A 614 -15.81 -13.28 -29.02
N LYS A 615 -15.55 -13.66 -30.27
CA LYS A 615 -15.33 -15.07 -30.67
C LYS A 615 -14.10 -15.71 -30.01
N TYR A 616 -13.11 -14.91 -29.60
CA TYR A 616 -11.90 -15.42 -28.95
C TYR A 616 -12.12 -15.71 -27.46
N ILE A 617 -13.18 -15.18 -26.85
CA ILE A 617 -13.46 -15.33 -25.41
C ILE A 617 -13.50 -16.81 -25.02
N SER A 618 -14.18 -17.67 -25.79
CA SER A 618 -14.24 -19.11 -25.50
C SER A 618 -12.87 -19.80 -25.57
N GLY A 619 -11.94 -19.26 -26.37
CA GLY A 619 -10.56 -19.75 -26.47
C GLY A 619 -9.68 -19.24 -25.32
N ASN A 620 -10.07 -18.12 -24.71
CA ASN A 620 -9.40 -17.48 -23.59
C ASN A 620 -10.00 -17.88 -22.23
N MET A 621 -10.73 -19.00 -22.18
CA MET A 621 -11.20 -19.61 -20.94
C MET A 621 -10.56 -20.99 -20.75
N MET A 622 -10.23 -21.30 -19.51
CA MET A 622 -9.67 -22.59 -19.13
C MET A 622 -10.31 -23.16 -17.87
N MET A 623 -10.34 -24.49 -17.82
CA MET A 623 -10.47 -25.26 -16.59
C MET A 623 -9.09 -25.59 -16.05
N VAL A 624 -8.99 -25.86 -14.76
CA VAL A 624 -7.73 -26.25 -14.10
C VAL A 624 -7.95 -27.56 -13.36
N TYR A 625 -7.15 -28.57 -13.70
CA TYR A 625 -7.01 -29.79 -12.92
C TYR A 625 -5.92 -29.55 -11.88
N ASN A 626 -6.25 -29.68 -10.60
CA ASN A 626 -5.39 -29.25 -9.52
C ASN A 626 -5.23 -30.36 -8.47
N CYS A 627 -4.00 -30.65 -8.06
CA CYS A 627 -3.63 -31.68 -7.10
C CYS A 627 -3.49 -31.08 -5.69
N ASP A 628 -4.58 -30.53 -5.17
CA ASP A 628 -4.64 -29.84 -3.87
C ASP A 628 -4.50 -30.77 -2.66
N ALA A 629 -4.92 -32.03 -2.77
CA ALA A 629 -4.77 -33.03 -1.70
C ALA A 629 -3.38 -33.69 -1.69
N GLY A 630 -2.57 -33.44 -2.74
CA GLY A 630 -1.29 -34.07 -2.95
C GLY A 630 -0.15 -33.05 -2.96
N CYS A 631 0.51 -32.94 -4.11
CA CYS A 631 1.73 -32.15 -4.27
C CYS A 631 1.49 -30.70 -4.71
N GLY A 632 0.25 -30.31 -5.00
CA GLY A 632 -0.10 -28.97 -5.47
C GLY A 632 0.10 -28.74 -6.98
N ALA A 633 0.36 -29.81 -7.74
CA ALA A 633 0.54 -29.73 -9.20
C ALA A 633 -0.76 -29.38 -9.93
N TRP A 634 -0.69 -28.61 -11.01
CA TRP A 634 -1.84 -28.23 -11.82
C TRP A 634 -1.62 -28.45 -13.33
N SER A 635 -2.71 -28.58 -14.07
CA SER A 635 -2.74 -28.63 -15.53
C SER A 635 -3.94 -27.81 -16.05
N THR A 636 -3.75 -27.05 -17.11
CA THR A 636 -4.77 -26.17 -17.68
C THR A 636 -5.41 -26.79 -18.91
N GLN A 637 -6.74 -26.79 -18.95
CA GLN A 637 -7.55 -27.30 -20.06
C GLN A 637 -8.26 -26.13 -20.72
N PRO A 638 -7.91 -25.72 -21.95
CA PRO A 638 -8.69 -24.73 -22.66
C PRO A 638 -10.09 -25.28 -22.96
N ILE A 639 -11.11 -24.41 -22.91
CA ILE A 639 -12.50 -24.80 -23.25
C ILE A 639 -12.65 -24.98 -24.77
N THR A 640 -12.07 -24.07 -25.55
CA THR A 640 -12.02 -24.19 -27.01
C THR A 640 -10.61 -23.88 -27.55
N GLN A 641 -10.34 -24.31 -28.77
CA GLN A 641 -9.09 -24.00 -29.47
C GLN A 641 -9.32 -22.96 -30.57
N THR A 642 -8.46 -21.95 -30.58
CA THR A 642 -8.37 -20.97 -31.65
C THR A 642 -7.08 -21.22 -32.39
N LYS A 643 -7.15 -21.57 -33.68
CA LYS A 643 -5.97 -21.82 -34.51
C LYS A 643 -5.92 -20.82 -35.65
N GLN A 644 -4.79 -20.15 -35.81
CA GLN A 644 -4.52 -19.32 -36.98
C GLN A 644 -4.27 -20.24 -38.19
N LYS A 645 -4.93 -19.95 -39.31
CA LYS A 645 -4.75 -20.59 -40.61
C LYS A 645 -4.55 -19.50 -41.65
N LEU A 646 -3.89 -19.83 -42.76
CA LEU A 646 -3.73 -18.92 -43.88
C LEU A 646 -4.82 -19.19 -44.91
N ASP A 647 -5.44 -18.12 -45.44
CA ASP A 647 -6.37 -18.23 -46.56
C ASP A 647 -5.61 -18.57 -47.86
N LYS A 648 -6.35 -18.80 -48.95
CA LYS A 648 -5.75 -19.07 -50.28
C LYS A 648 -4.88 -17.91 -50.81
N LYS A 649 -4.98 -16.72 -50.21
CA LYS A 649 -4.24 -15.50 -50.56
C LYS A 649 -3.08 -15.21 -49.59
N GLY A 650 -2.83 -16.08 -48.61
CA GLY A 650 -1.80 -15.92 -47.59
C GLY A 650 -2.17 -15.01 -46.42
N ASN A 651 -3.41 -14.54 -46.31
CA ASN A 651 -3.86 -13.75 -45.16
C ASN A 651 -4.21 -14.66 -43.97
N PRO A 652 -3.81 -14.31 -42.74
CA PRO A 652 -4.19 -15.05 -41.56
C PRO A 652 -5.69 -14.90 -41.26
N PHE A 653 -6.36 -16.02 -41.01
CA PHE A 653 -7.70 -16.09 -40.43
C PHE A 653 -7.71 -17.09 -39.27
N TYR A 654 -8.65 -16.96 -38.34
CA TYR A 654 -8.74 -17.84 -37.19
C TYR A 654 -9.87 -18.85 -37.33
N HIS A 655 -9.56 -20.12 -37.08
CA HIS A 655 -10.51 -21.20 -36.98
C HIS A 655 -10.80 -21.52 -35.51
N PHE A 656 -12.07 -21.49 -35.13
CA PHE A 656 -12.54 -21.80 -33.79
C PHE A 656 -13.03 -23.25 -33.76
N GLY A 657 -12.46 -24.08 -32.90
CA GLY A 657 -12.79 -25.50 -32.80
C GLY A 657 -12.82 -26.00 -31.35
N PHE A 658 -13.27 -27.24 -31.19
CA PHE A 658 -13.31 -27.91 -29.89
C PHE A 658 -11.88 -28.18 -29.38
N ALA A 659 -11.66 -27.96 -28.08
CA ALA A 659 -10.46 -28.43 -27.43
C ALA A 659 -10.59 -29.93 -27.14
N GLN A 660 -9.56 -30.71 -27.43
CA GLN A 660 -9.48 -32.11 -27.00
C GLN A 660 -9.17 -32.17 -25.49
N GLY A 661 -9.82 -33.08 -24.79
CA GLY A 661 -9.61 -33.31 -23.37
C GLY A 661 -9.96 -34.74 -22.96
N PRO A 662 -9.63 -35.14 -21.72
CA PRO A 662 -8.96 -34.34 -20.70
C PRO A 662 -7.43 -34.29 -20.89
N VAL A 663 -6.81 -33.13 -20.64
CA VAL A 663 -5.34 -32.98 -20.65
C VAL A 663 -4.63 -33.64 -19.45
N ALA A 664 -5.39 -34.00 -18.41
CA ALA A 664 -4.88 -34.65 -17.21
C ALA A 664 -5.84 -35.76 -16.75
N ASP A 665 -5.31 -36.83 -16.18
CA ASP A 665 -6.10 -37.90 -15.58
C ASP A 665 -6.71 -37.45 -14.24
N SER A 666 -7.68 -38.21 -13.74
CA SER A 666 -8.29 -38.12 -12.40
C SER A 666 -7.29 -38.19 -11.24
N ARG A 667 -6.07 -38.68 -11.51
CA ARG A 667 -4.95 -38.76 -10.57
C ARG A 667 -3.76 -37.98 -11.09
N CYS A 668 -3.07 -37.30 -10.17
CA CYS A 668 -1.90 -36.50 -10.47
C CYS A 668 -0.74 -37.38 -10.96
N GLY A 669 -0.18 -37.06 -12.13
CA GLY A 669 0.98 -37.78 -12.70
C GLY A 669 2.25 -37.71 -11.85
N HIS A 670 2.36 -36.72 -10.95
CA HIS A 670 3.54 -36.56 -10.10
C HIS A 670 3.49 -37.41 -8.83
N CYS A 671 2.38 -37.36 -8.09
CA CYS A 671 2.26 -37.98 -6.76
C CYS A 671 1.12 -39.01 -6.62
N GLY A 672 0.29 -39.21 -7.64
CA GLY A 672 -0.81 -40.19 -7.64
C GLY A 672 -2.06 -39.80 -6.84
N ALA A 673 -2.05 -38.64 -6.16
CA ALA A 673 -3.22 -38.15 -5.43
C ALA A 673 -4.33 -37.68 -6.39
N ARG A 674 -5.59 -37.65 -5.90
CA ARG A 674 -6.75 -37.20 -6.68
C ARG A 674 -6.62 -35.72 -7.06
N THR A 675 -7.03 -35.38 -8.27
CA THR A 675 -7.10 -34.00 -8.76
C THR A 675 -8.53 -33.47 -8.68
N HIS A 676 -8.69 -32.23 -8.22
CA HIS A 676 -9.96 -31.52 -8.28
C HIS A 676 -10.00 -30.56 -9.48
N LEU A 677 -11.21 -30.23 -9.92
CA LEU A 677 -11.47 -29.31 -11.01
C LEU A 677 -11.72 -27.89 -10.48
N SER A 678 -11.21 -26.88 -11.16
CA SER A 678 -11.47 -25.46 -10.90
C SER A 678 -11.71 -24.71 -12.21
N GLY A 679 -12.31 -23.52 -12.13
CA GLY A 679 -12.75 -22.73 -13.27
C GLY A 679 -14.24 -22.91 -13.61
N PRO A 680 -14.68 -22.47 -14.81
CA PRO A 680 -13.87 -21.83 -15.84
C PRO A 680 -13.29 -20.49 -15.38
N MET A 681 -12.09 -20.16 -15.87
CA MET A 681 -11.42 -18.89 -15.54
C MET A 681 -10.63 -18.36 -16.74
N TRP A 682 -10.26 -17.09 -16.70
CA TRP A 682 -9.50 -16.43 -17.75
C TRP A 682 -8.14 -17.08 -18.00
N ALA A 683 -7.88 -17.48 -19.24
CA ALA A 683 -6.65 -18.10 -19.71
C ALA A 683 -5.72 -17.12 -20.43
N GLY A 684 -6.16 -15.89 -20.71
CA GLY A 684 -5.34 -14.87 -21.34
C GLY A 684 -4.34 -14.20 -20.38
N PRO A 685 -3.56 -13.22 -20.89
CA PRO A 685 -2.71 -12.37 -20.08
C PRO A 685 -3.52 -11.60 -19.02
N LEU A 686 -2.89 -11.35 -17.87
CA LEU A 686 -3.47 -10.55 -16.78
C LEU A 686 -3.17 -9.05 -16.92
N HIS A 687 -2.14 -8.73 -17.71
CA HIS A 687 -1.53 -7.40 -17.78
C HIS A 687 -1.23 -7.02 -19.22
N ASN A 688 -1.19 -5.71 -19.47
CA ASN A 688 -0.61 -5.12 -20.66
C ASN A 688 0.67 -4.37 -20.23
N ALA A 689 1.83 -4.86 -20.65
CA ALA A 689 3.13 -4.33 -20.26
C ALA A 689 3.29 -2.83 -20.58
N HIS A 690 2.74 -2.38 -21.71
CA HIS A 690 2.79 -0.96 -22.09
C HIS A 690 1.96 -0.09 -21.15
N PHE A 691 0.83 -0.59 -20.66
CA PHE A 691 0.03 0.15 -19.68
C PHE A 691 0.76 0.28 -18.35
N ILE A 692 1.39 -0.80 -17.87
CA ILE A 692 2.17 -0.78 -16.64
C ILE A 692 3.36 0.18 -16.77
N ARG A 693 4.13 0.05 -17.85
CA ARG A 693 5.27 0.92 -18.14
C ARG A 693 4.87 2.38 -18.17
N ARG A 694 3.72 2.71 -18.78
CA ARG A 694 3.21 4.08 -18.80
C ARG A 694 2.97 4.64 -17.40
N ILE A 695 2.45 3.83 -16.48
CA ILE A 695 2.25 4.26 -15.09
C ILE A 695 3.61 4.42 -14.38
N LEU A 696 4.53 3.47 -14.57
CA LEU A 696 5.89 3.54 -14.00
C LEU A 696 6.65 4.79 -14.45
N ASP A 697 6.52 5.18 -15.71
CA ASP A 697 7.16 6.38 -16.28
C ASP A 697 6.63 7.69 -15.66
N MET A 698 5.41 7.68 -15.10
CA MET A 698 4.83 8.84 -14.41
C MET A 698 5.35 9.00 -12.97
N LEU A 699 5.79 7.92 -12.33
CA LEU A 699 6.16 7.93 -10.91
C LEU A 699 7.30 8.89 -10.56
N PRO A 700 8.38 9.03 -11.36
CA PRO A 700 9.45 9.97 -11.06
C PRO A 700 9.01 11.44 -11.02
N GLN A 701 7.94 11.78 -11.74
CA GLN A 701 7.38 13.14 -11.83
C GLN A 701 6.22 13.37 -10.85
N ALA A 702 5.74 12.31 -10.18
CA ALA A 702 4.63 12.40 -9.26
C ALA A 702 5.08 12.97 -7.91
N ASP A 703 4.28 13.88 -7.36
CA ASP A 703 4.56 14.50 -6.06
C ASP A 703 4.42 13.47 -4.92
N ARG A 704 5.51 13.26 -4.17
CA ARG A 704 5.58 12.33 -3.04
C ARG A 704 4.77 12.80 -1.82
N ASP A 705 4.48 14.09 -1.74
CA ASP A 705 3.62 14.65 -0.69
C ASP A 705 2.13 14.45 -1.00
N VAL A 706 1.79 14.19 -2.26
CA VAL A 706 0.42 13.84 -2.68
C VAL A 706 0.22 12.32 -2.68
N TYR A 707 1.15 11.58 -3.27
CA TYR A 707 1.07 10.13 -3.42
C TYR A 707 2.04 9.42 -2.45
N HIS A 708 1.60 9.22 -1.22
CA HIS A 708 2.42 8.58 -0.19
C HIS A 708 2.74 7.10 -0.47
N THR A 709 2.04 6.46 -1.41
CA THR A 709 2.24 5.04 -1.73
C THR A 709 3.08 4.77 -2.98
N ILE A 710 3.75 5.79 -3.56
CA ILE A 710 4.57 5.66 -4.79
C ILE A 710 5.55 4.48 -4.73
N ASP A 711 6.31 4.33 -3.66
CA ASP A 711 7.35 3.27 -3.59
C ASP A 711 6.73 1.86 -3.62
N ARG A 712 5.51 1.72 -3.07
CA ARG A 712 4.72 0.47 -3.14
C ARG A 712 4.15 0.26 -4.55
N ILE A 713 3.68 1.32 -5.20
CA ILE A 713 3.16 1.25 -6.58
C ILE A 713 4.30 0.82 -7.51
N GLU A 714 5.48 1.44 -7.39
CA GLU A 714 6.66 1.11 -8.16
C GLU A 714 7.03 -0.38 -8.00
N GLY A 715 7.13 -0.88 -6.76
CA GLY A 715 7.47 -2.27 -6.51
C GLY A 715 6.43 -3.27 -7.00
N MET A 716 5.14 -2.99 -6.77
CA MET A 716 4.03 -3.85 -7.21
C MET A 716 3.94 -3.92 -8.74
N LEU A 717 3.96 -2.77 -9.41
CA LEU A 717 3.85 -2.69 -10.86
C LEU A 717 5.08 -3.27 -11.57
N THR A 718 6.28 -3.04 -11.05
CA THR A 718 7.50 -3.67 -11.60
C THR A 718 7.39 -5.19 -11.51
N THR A 719 6.93 -5.72 -10.37
CA THR A 719 6.74 -7.17 -10.20
C THR A 719 5.68 -7.71 -11.16
N ALA A 720 4.54 -7.02 -11.32
CA ALA A 720 3.50 -7.41 -12.26
C ALA A 720 3.97 -7.37 -13.73
N MET A 721 4.83 -6.41 -14.10
CA MET A 721 5.40 -6.33 -15.44
C MET A 721 6.40 -7.48 -15.70
N GLU A 722 7.22 -7.84 -14.71
CA GLU A 722 8.16 -8.96 -14.78
C GLU A 722 7.47 -10.33 -14.85
N GLU A 723 6.17 -10.45 -14.53
CA GLU A 723 5.45 -11.73 -14.60
C GLU A 723 5.22 -12.24 -16.03
N ASP A 724 5.26 -11.35 -17.03
CA ASP A 724 5.16 -11.76 -18.43
C ASP A 724 6.51 -12.30 -18.91
N LEU A 725 6.61 -13.63 -18.95
CA LEU A 725 7.85 -14.32 -19.35
C LEU A 725 8.20 -14.06 -20.81
N ASN A 726 7.24 -13.70 -21.65
CA ASN A 726 7.44 -13.48 -23.09
C ASN A 726 8.00 -12.09 -23.42
N LEU A 727 8.06 -11.18 -22.43
CA LEU A 727 8.76 -9.92 -22.60
C LEU A 727 10.27 -10.17 -22.61
N GLU A 728 10.88 -10.00 -23.78
CA GLU A 728 12.30 -9.75 -23.88
C GLU A 728 12.58 -8.38 -23.23
N ILE A 729 12.94 -8.39 -21.96
CA ILE A 729 13.49 -7.20 -21.31
C ILE A 729 14.83 -6.94 -21.99
N PRO A 730 15.05 -5.80 -22.67
CA PRO A 730 16.33 -5.51 -23.29
C PRO A 730 17.41 -5.55 -22.21
N SER A 731 18.30 -6.53 -22.29
CA SER A 731 19.47 -6.69 -21.42
C SER A 731 20.54 -5.61 -21.61
N ASP A 732 20.31 -4.65 -22.50
CA ASP A 732 21.33 -3.76 -23.06
C ASP A 732 21.49 -2.40 -22.36
N GLU A 733 20.87 -2.18 -21.20
CA GLU A 733 21.25 -1.04 -20.33
C GLU A 733 22.52 -1.29 -19.49
N ALA A 734 23.16 -2.46 -19.66
CA ALA A 734 24.41 -2.81 -18.98
C ALA A 734 25.68 -2.47 -19.78
N ASN A 735 25.60 -2.17 -21.08
CA ASN A 735 26.78 -1.87 -21.91
C ASN A 735 26.45 -0.87 -23.04
N GLN A 736 26.39 0.42 -22.72
CA GLN A 736 26.56 1.45 -23.74
C GLN A 736 27.79 2.30 -23.41
N THR A 737 28.95 1.81 -23.83
CA THR A 737 30.12 2.63 -24.13
C THR A 737 30.39 2.51 -25.62
N SER A 738 30.18 3.63 -26.33
CA SER A 738 30.78 4.02 -27.62
C SER A 738 30.67 3.13 -28.89
N THR A 739 30.27 3.84 -29.95
CA THR A 739 30.68 3.76 -31.37
C THR A 739 29.96 2.84 -32.37
N SER A 740 29.25 3.55 -33.29
CA SER A 740 29.21 3.43 -34.75
C SER A 740 28.29 2.41 -35.46
N THR A 741 27.26 3.01 -36.11
CA THR A 741 26.73 2.77 -37.47
C THR A 741 26.29 1.37 -37.89
N VAL A 742 24.97 1.19 -38.10
CA VAL A 742 24.30 1.10 -39.42
C VAL A 742 22.77 0.93 -39.22
N GLY A 743 21.99 1.87 -39.78
CA GLY A 743 20.72 1.59 -40.47
C GLY A 743 19.44 1.33 -39.67
N GLY A 744 18.80 2.39 -39.14
CA GLY A 744 17.39 2.34 -38.72
C GLY A 744 17.02 3.39 -37.66
N ASN A 745 17.06 4.67 -38.02
CA ASN A 745 16.71 5.77 -37.11
C ASN A 745 15.24 5.72 -36.69
N ILE A 746 14.93 5.10 -35.56
CA ILE A 746 13.76 5.48 -34.75
C ILE A 746 14.29 6.48 -33.71
N PRO A 747 13.83 7.74 -33.73
CA PRO A 747 14.29 8.73 -32.76
C PRO A 747 13.86 8.31 -31.34
N VAL A 748 14.85 8.15 -30.45
CA VAL A 748 14.72 7.70 -29.06
C VAL A 748 14.17 8.82 -28.15
N ASN A 749 13.21 9.63 -28.62
CA ASN A 749 12.80 10.82 -27.85
C ASN A 749 11.32 11.24 -27.92
N GLU A 750 10.39 10.31 -28.13
CA GLU A 750 8.97 10.57 -27.87
C GLU A 750 8.25 9.26 -27.51
N TYR A 751 8.11 8.96 -26.21
CA TYR A 751 7.29 7.83 -25.77
C TYR A 751 5.84 8.09 -26.19
N SER A 752 5.33 7.29 -27.11
CA SER A 752 3.94 7.41 -27.55
C SER A 752 3.01 7.16 -26.36
N ALA A 753 2.15 8.12 -26.01
CA ALA A 753 1.10 7.96 -25.01
C ALA A 753 0.08 6.86 -25.38
N ILE A 754 0.21 6.24 -26.56
CA ILE A 754 -0.72 5.25 -27.08
C ILE A 754 -0.39 3.87 -26.51
N ILE A 755 -1.32 3.31 -25.72
CA ILE A 755 -1.28 1.93 -25.23
C ILE A 755 -1.74 0.98 -26.35
N PRO A 756 -0.87 0.14 -26.93
CA PRO A 756 -1.24 -0.79 -27.99
C PRO A 756 -2.24 -1.84 -27.50
N ARG A 757 -3.01 -2.40 -28.44
CA ARG A 757 -3.95 -3.50 -28.21
C ARG A 757 -3.17 -4.82 -28.16
N LEU A 758 -3.45 -5.66 -27.18
CA LEU A 758 -2.98 -7.06 -27.18
C LEU A 758 -3.72 -7.86 -28.27
N ASP A 759 -3.07 -8.89 -28.81
CA ASP A 759 -3.73 -9.84 -29.71
C ASP A 759 -4.85 -10.58 -28.94
N PRO A 760 -6.11 -10.49 -29.38
CA PRO A 760 -7.24 -11.18 -28.74
C PRO A 760 -7.09 -12.71 -28.69
N ALA A 761 -6.24 -13.30 -29.54
CA ALA A 761 -5.98 -14.73 -29.55
C ALA A 761 -4.92 -15.18 -28.53
N THR A 762 -4.18 -14.24 -27.93
CA THR A 762 -3.07 -14.54 -27.01
C THR A 762 -3.59 -15.22 -25.75
N ARG A 763 -2.92 -16.32 -25.40
CA ARG A 763 -3.13 -17.05 -24.15
C ARG A 763 -1.89 -16.93 -23.29
N GLU A 764 -2.11 -16.98 -21.99
CA GLU A 764 -1.02 -17.14 -21.05
C GLU A 764 -0.54 -18.60 -21.07
N GLU A 765 0.71 -18.81 -21.49
CA GLU A 765 1.31 -20.14 -21.59
C GLU A 765 1.63 -20.72 -20.20
N TYR A 766 2.05 -19.87 -19.27
CA TYR A 766 2.54 -20.28 -17.95
C TYR A 766 1.72 -19.60 -16.84
N PRO A 767 0.41 -19.90 -16.71
CA PRO A 767 -0.41 -19.33 -15.66
C PRO A 767 -0.01 -19.90 -14.29
N PHE A 768 -0.28 -19.12 -13.24
CA PHE A 768 0.02 -19.43 -11.85
C PHE A 768 1.50 -19.33 -11.48
N TYR A 769 1.77 -19.61 -10.20
CA TYR A 769 3.08 -19.52 -9.58
C TYR A 769 3.29 -20.64 -8.57
N PHE A 770 4.55 -20.96 -8.33
CA PHE A 770 4.99 -21.95 -7.36
C PHE A 770 5.28 -21.29 -6.01
N SER A 771 4.75 -21.87 -4.93
CA SER A 771 5.08 -21.45 -3.56
C SER A 771 6.19 -22.32 -3.01
N LEU A 772 7.35 -21.72 -2.70
CA LEU A 772 8.53 -22.46 -2.24
C LEU A 772 8.30 -23.14 -0.89
N SER A 773 7.56 -22.48 0.00
CA SER A 773 7.16 -23.07 1.28
C SER A 773 6.18 -24.24 1.09
N ALA A 774 5.27 -24.17 0.12
CA ALA A 774 4.36 -25.27 -0.18
C ALA A 774 5.10 -26.48 -0.76
N LEU A 775 6.02 -26.26 -1.71
CA LEU A 775 6.87 -27.32 -2.27
C LEU A 775 7.71 -28.00 -1.19
N SER A 776 8.35 -27.20 -0.33
CA SER A 776 9.21 -27.71 0.75
C SER A 776 8.40 -28.46 1.82
N LYS A 777 7.16 -28.03 2.08
CA LYS A 777 6.23 -28.72 2.98
C LYS A 777 5.88 -30.13 2.47
N VAL A 778 5.68 -30.31 1.16
CA VAL A 778 5.38 -31.63 0.57
C VAL A 778 6.51 -32.62 0.84
N LEU A 779 7.77 -32.17 0.79
CA LEU A 779 8.94 -33.01 1.02
C LEU A 779 9.44 -33.05 2.47
N HIS A 780 8.81 -32.30 3.39
CA HIS A 780 9.26 -32.17 4.79
C HIS A 780 10.71 -31.70 4.92
N THR A 781 11.12 -30.74 4.08
CA THR A 781 12.47 -30.17 4.05
C THR A 781 12.48 -28.68 4.42
N SER A 782 13.67 -28.12 4.67
CA SER A 782 13.81 -26.67 4.88
C SER A 782 13.42 -25.90 3.63
N THR A 783 12.83 -24.71 3.81
CA THR A 783 12.34 -23.92 2.67
C THR A 783 13.50 -23.45 1.81
N ILE A 784 13.52 -23.86 0.54
CA ILE A 784 14.50 -23.39 -0.44
C ILE A 784 14.43 -21.87 -0.58
N SER A 785 15.60 -21.21 -0.58
CA SER A 785 15.68 -19.76 -0.78
C SER A 785 15.26 -19.40 -2.21
N ILE A 786 14.71 -18.20 -2.40
CA ILE A 786 14.28 -17.77 -3.74
C ILE A 786 15.47 -17.66 -4.70
N ASP A 787 16.64 -17.23 -4.19
CA ASP A 787 17.86 -17.10 -4.98
C ASP A 787 18.39 -18.49 -5.39
N ALA A 788 18.39 -19.48 -4.49
CA ALA A 788 18.80 -20.85 -4.85
C ALA A 788 17.86 -21.49 -5.88
N MET A 789 16.54 -21.34 -5.70
CA MET A 789 15.56 -21.89 -6.64
C MET A 789 15.69 -21.24 -8.03
N ARG A 790 15.84 -19.90 -8.09
CA ARG A 790 16.05 -19.19 -9.36
C ARG A 790 17.38 -19.55 -10.00
N GLY A 791 18.44 -19.68 -9.20
CA GLY A 791 19.75 -20.14 -9.65
C GLY A 791 19.64 -21.48 -10.38
N ALA A 792 18.97 -22.45 -9.75
CA ALA A 792 18.73 -23.76 -10.34
C ALA A 792 17.89 -23.70 -11.63
N ILE A 793 16.78 -22.95 -11.64
CA ILE A 793 15.92 -22.80 -12.82
C ILE A 793 16.69 -22.17 -13.99
N ARG A 794 17.44 -21.08 -13.72
CA ARG A 794 18.22 -20.36 -14.74
C ARG A 794 19.40 -21.17 -15.25
N HIS A 795 20.07 -21.93 -14.39
CA HIS A 795 21.16 -22.82 -14.79
C HIS A 795 20.68 -23.87 -15.79
N LEU A 796 19.44 -24.37 -15.62
CA LEU A 796 18.80 -25.31 -16.54
C LEU A 796 18.24 -24.66 -17.83
N GLY A 797 18.45 -23.34 -18.02
CA GLY A 797 18.01 -22.61 -19.21
C GLY A 797 16.56 -22.16 -19.19
N TYR A 798 15.87 -22.24 -18.06
CA TYR A 798 14.49 -21.77 -17.90
C TYR A 798 14.43 -20.34 -17.36
N ARG A 799 13.36 -19.63 -17.69
CA ARG A 799 13.10 -18.28 -17.17
C ARG A 799 12.45 -18.38 -15.79
N SER A 800 12.76 -17.42 -14.92
CA SER A 800 12.21 -17.36 -13.57
C SER A 800 11.97 -15.92 -13.13
N THR A 801 10.75 -15.63 -12.68
CA THR A 801 10.34 -14.32 -12.16
C THR A 801 9.55 -14.50 -10.86
N ARG A 802 9.24 -13.40 -10.17
CA ARG A 802 8.44 -13.41 -8.94
C ARG A 802 6.97 -13.26 -9.32
N SER A 803 6.06 -13.65 -8.42
CA SER A 803 4.66 -13.22 -8.54
C SER A 803 4.31 -12.06 -7.62
N HIS A 804 3.57 -11.09 -8.14
CA HIS A 804 2.97 -9.98 -7.40
C HIS A 804 1.91 -10.48 -6.41
N ALA A 805 1.23 -11.58 -6.73
CA ALA A 805 0.06 -12.06 -5.98
C ALA A 805 0.40 -12.60 -4.59
N ARG A 806 1.63 -13.11 -4.37
CA ARG A 806 2.11 -13.53 -3.04
C ARG A 806 3.64 -13.48 -2.93
N PRO A 807 4.18 -13.15 -1.74
CA PRO A 807 5.62 -13.21 -1.49
C PRO A 807 6.14 -14.65 -1.45
N ASN A 808 7.44 -14.81 -1.68
CA ASN A 808 8.14 -16.12 -1.70
C ASN A 808 7.55 -17.11 -2.73
N THR A 809 7.24 -16.59 -3.91
CA THR A 809 6.70 -17.34 -5.03
C THR A 809 7.54 -17.10 -6.29
N ILE A 810 7.55 -18.10 -7.16
CA ILE A 810 8.25 -18.04 -8.45
C ILE A 810 7.29 -18.40 -9.57
N ARG A 811 7.40 -17.67 -10.68
CA ARG A 811 6.80 -18.00 -11.96
C ARG A 811 7.89 -18.41 -12.94
N THR A 812 7.63 -19.42 -13.77
CA THR A 812 8.64 -20.02 -14.65
C THR A 812 7.99 -20.78 -15.80
N ASP A 813 8.72 -20.93 -16.89
CA ASP A 813 8.40 -21.81 -18.03
C ASP A 813 8.91 -23.25 -17.84
N ALA A 814 9.55 -23.55 -16.70
CA ALA A 814 9.94 -24.90 -16.34
C ALA A 814 8.71 -25.78 -16.04
N PRO A 815 8.63 -27.00 -16.62
CA PRO A 815 7.53 -27.92 -16.35
C PRO A 815 7.62 -28.53 -14.95
N TRP A 816 6.51 -29.08 -14.46
CA TRP A 816 6.41 -29.64 -13.09
C TRP A 816 7.45 -30.71 -12.76
N GLU A 817 7.83 -31.52 -13.74
CA GLU A 817 8.84 -32.57 -13.61
C GLU A 817 10.21 -31.99 -13.24
N VAL A 818 10.56 -30.86 -13.86
CA VAL A 818 11.81 -30.12 -13.60
C VAL A 818 11.76 -29.48 -12.22
N ILE A 819 10.63 -28.87 -11.84
CA ILE A 819 10.46 -28.28 -10.50
C ILE A 819 10.61 -29.34 -9.41
N TRP A 820 10.02 -30.51 -9.58
CA TRP A 820 10.20 -31.61 -8.63
C TRP A 820 11.61 -32.18 -8.64
N GLU A 821 12.32 -32.16 -9.77
CA GLU A 821 13.73 -32.54 -9.80
C GLU A 821 14.59 -31.58 -9.00
N ILE A 822 14.42 -30.28 -9.20
CA ILE A 822 15.15 -29.26 -8.41
C ILE A 822 14.89 -29.47 -6.92
N MET A 823 13.65 -29.75 -6.52
CA MET A 823 13.32 -30.00 -5.12
C MET A 823 13.90 -31.31 -4.58
N ARG A 824 14.02 -32.38 -5.39
CA ARG A 824 14.71 -33.62 -5.00
C ARG A 824 16.20 -33.37 -4.80
N GLU A 825 16.84 -32.63 -5.71
CA GLU A 825 18.24 -32.26 -5.63
C GLU A 825 18.52 -31.32 -4.46
N TRP A 826 17.57 -30.46 -4.09
CA TRP A 826 17.65 -29.65 -2.87
C TRP A 826 17.72 -30.53 -1.62
N VAL A 827 16.87 -31.55 -1.54
CA VAL A 827 16.90 -32.52 -0.44
C VAL A 827 18.23 -33.28 -0.42
N ARG A 828 18.71 -33.74 -1.57
CA ARG A 828 19.97 -34.50 -1.67
C ARG A 828 21.21 -33.66 -1.32
N GLN A 829 21.32 -32.46 -1.88
CA GLN A 829 22.56 -31.65 -1.82
C GLN A 829 22.63 -30.71 -0.61
N LYS A 830 21.50 -30.17 -0.14
CA LYS A 830 21.48 -29.01 0.77
C LYS A 830 20.66 -29.24 2.04
N SER A 831 19.54 -29.95 1.94
CA SER A 831 18.64 -30.14 3.08
C SER A 831 18.09 -31.57 3.17
N PRO A 832 18.92 -32.56 3.56
CA PRO A 832 18.50 -33.95 3.73
C PRO A 832 17.36 -34.10 4.73
N ILE A 833 16.42 -34.99 4.41
CA ILE A 833 15.30 -35.34 5.28
C ILE A 833 15.69 -36.46 6.23
N ARG A 834 15.12 -36.46 7.44
CA ARG A 834 15.33 -37.55 8.41
C ARG A 834 14.67 -38.83 7.91
N GLU A 835 15.29 -39.98 8.17
CA GLU A 835 14.67 -41.28 7.90
C GLU A 835 13.31 -41.38 8.60
N GLY A 836 12.29 -41.85 7.88
CA GLY A 836 10.91 -41.95 8.38
C GLY A 836 10.13 -40.64 8.44
N ALA A 837 10.70 -39.50 8.03
CA ALA A 837 9.97 -38.22 7.99
C ALA A 837 8.78 -38.24 7.02
N LEU A 838 8.92 -38.96 5.90
CA LEU A 838 7.87 -39.15 4.91
C LEU A 838 7.14 -40.48 5.15
N LYS A 839 5.83 -40.41 5.32
CA LYS A 839 5.00 -41.61 5.47
C LYS A 839 4.93 -42.37 4.13
N PRO A 840 5.03 -43.71 4.10
CA PRO A 840 4.82 -44.49 2.89
C PRO A 840 3.47 -44.16 2.23
N GLY A 841 3.49 -43.95 0.91
CA GLY A 841 2.30 -43.53 0.15
C GLY A 841 1.89 -42.05 0.30
N SER A 842 2.61 -41.26 1.10
CA SER A 842 2.44 -39.80 1.09
C SER A 842 2.90 -39.18 -0.24
N PRO A 843 2.36 -38.02 -0.65
CA PRO A 843 2.78 -37.36 -1.89
C PRO A 843 4.29 -37.11 -1.96
N GLY A 844 4.89 -36.70 -0.84
CA GLY A 844 6.34 -36.49 -0.75
C GLY A 844 7.13 -37.78 -0.94
N ALA A 845 6.68 -38.90 -0.37
CA ALA A 845 7.34 -40.20 -0.55
C ALA A 845 7.32 -40.67 -2.01
N VAL A 846 6.20 -40.48 -2.73
CA VAL A 846 6.08 -40.81 -4.17
C VAL A 846 6.96 -39.91 -5.03
N ILE A 847 7.13 -38.64 -4.66
CA ILE A 847 8.03 -37.74 -5.38
C ILE A 847 9.48 -38.14 -5.15
N MET A 848 9.87 -38.46 -3.91
CA MET A 848 11.23 -38.88 -3.56
C MET A 848 11.60 -40.27 -4.09
N SER A 849 10.62 -41.18 -4.29
CA SER A 849 10.90 -42.50 -4.88
C SER A 849 11.38 -42.41 -6.34
N LYS A 850 11.18 -41.27 -7.00
CA LYS A 850 11.67 -40.97 -8.35
C LYS A 850 13.05 -40.28 -8.36
N SER A 851 13.78 -40.27 -7.25
CA SER A 851 15.13 -39.69 -7.18
C SER A 851 16.16 -40.48 -7.98
N ARG A 852 17.25 -39.83 -8.39
CA ARG A 852 18.38 -40.45 -9.10
C ARG A 852 18.89 -41.72 -8.45
N GLU A 853 19.13 -41.66 -7.15
CA GLU A 853 19.65 -42.78 -6.38
C GLU A 853 18.72 -44.00 -6.45
N ASN A 854 17.40 -43.75 -6.42
CA ASN A 854 16.39 -44.80 -6.53
C ASN A 854 16.22 -45.28 -7.98
N VAL A 855 16.29 -44.40 -8.97
CA VAL A 855 16.20 -44.77 -10.40
C VAL A 855 17.43 -45.55 -10.84
N GLN A 856 18.63 -45.14 -10.45
CA GLN A 856 19.88 -45.87 -10.70
C GLN A 856 19.93 -47.20 -9.91
N GLY A 857 19.36 -47.24 -8.70
CA GLY A 857 19.15 -48.48 -7.95
C GLY A 857 18.12 -49.43 -8.59
N CYS A 858 17.18 -48.91 -9.38
CA CYS A 858 16.18 -49.68 -10.15
C CYS A 858 16.59 -49.96 -11.61
N GLU A 859 17.65 -49.33 -12.14
CA GLU A 859 18.26 -49.67 -13.44
C GLU A 859 19.06 -50.98 -13.40
N GLY A 860 19.28 -51.54 -12.20
CA GLY A 860 19.22 -52.99 -12.08
C GLY A 860 17.76 -53.40 -12.21
N GLU A 861 17.23 -53.53 -13.44
CA GLU A 861 15.92 -54.14 -13.64
C GLU A 861 15.88 -55.43 -12.83
N ASP A 862 14.99 -55.51 -11.83
CA ASP A 862 14.72 -56.78 -11.16
C ASP A 862 14.26 -57.73 -12.28
N PRO A 863 15.06 -58.72 -12.69
CA PRO A 863 14.85 -59.43 -13.96
C PRO A 863 13.46 -60.08 -14.04
N SER A 864 12.92 -60.38 -12.86
CA SER A 864 11.58 -60.84 -12.57
C SER A 864 10.46 -59.93 -13.07
N LEU A 865 10.62 -58.61 -12.92
CA LEU A 865 9.60 -57.58 -13.17
C LEU A 865 9.57 -57.17 -14.64
N ALA A 866 10.74 -57.13 -15.29
CA ALA A 866 10.86 -56.99 -16.74
C ALA A 866 10.21 -58.19 -17.46
N LEU A 867 10.49 -59.40 -16.99
CA LEU A 867 9.95 -60.65 -17.55
C LEU A 867 8.42 -60.76 -17.34
N LEU A 868 7.90 -60.35 -16.17
CA LEU A 868 6.46 -60.24 -15.93
C LEU A 868 5.78 -59.29 -16.92
N LYS A 869 6.37 -58.13 -17.16
CA LYS A 869 5.80 -57.11 -18.05
C LYS A 869 5.70 -57.61 -19.49
N THR A 870 6.74 -58.28 -19.98
CA THR A 870 6.75 -58.88 -21.33
C THR A 870 5.72 -60.01 -21.45
N GLU A 871 5.62 -60.89 -20.44
CA GLU A 871 4.64 -61.96 -20.46
C GLU A 871 3.20 -61.44 -20.37
N LEU A 872 2.91 -60.46 -19.52
CA LEU A 872 1.57 -59.88 -19.44
C LEU A 872 1.15 -59.22 -20.75
N GLN A 873 2.08 -58.56 -21.45
CA GLN A 873 1.82 -58.00 -22.79
C GLN A 873 1.50 -59.09 -23.82
N ALA A 874 2.25 -60.19 -23.84
CA ALA A 874 1.97 -61.33 -24.71
C ALA A 874 0.61 -61.99 -24.40
N VAL A 875 0.24 -62.09 -23.12
CA VAL A 875 -1.06 -62.66 -22.71
C VAL A 875 -2.22 -61.79 -23.18
N THR A 876 -2.08 -60.47 -23.18
CA THR A 876 -3.11 -59.57 -23.74
C THR A 876 -3.29 -59.70 -25.25
N GLU A 877 -2.25 -60.11 -25.98
CA GLU A 877 -2.30 -60.26 -27.45
C GLU A 877 -2.76 -61.66 -27.88
N GLU A 878 -2.52 -62.70 -27.06
CA GLU A 878 -2.74 -64.11 -27.41
C GLU A 878 -3.93 -64.79 -26.70
N ALA A 879 -4.60 -64.13 -25.75
CA ALA A 879 -5.71 -64.75 -25.02
C ALA A 879 -6.97 -64.87 -25.89
N LYS A 880 -7.53 -66.09 -25.98
CA LYS A 880 -8.73 -66.38 -26.80
C LYS A 880 -10.04 -66.10 -26.06
N ASP A 881 -10.04 -66.22 -24.73
CA ASP A 881 -11.17 -65.91 -23.86
C ASP A 881 -10.70 -65.45 -22.47
N VAL A 882 -11.63 -64.96 -21.65
CA VAL A 882 -11.35 -64.40 -20.31
C VAL A 882 -10.76 -65.46 -19.37
N LYS A 883 -11.13 -66.73 -19.51
CA LYS A 883 -10.66 -67.80 -18.63
C LYS A 883 -9.21 -68.16 -18.95
N ASP A 884 -8.89 -68.26 -20.23
CA ASP A 884 -7.53 -68.44 -20.77
C ASP A 884 -6.62 -67.26 -20.38
N MET A 885 -7.13 -66.04 -20.45
CA MET A 885 -6.41 -64.84 -20.01
C MET A 885 -6.07 -64.89 -18.51
N VAL A 886 -7.03 -65.23 -17.66
CA VAL A 886 -6.80 -65.35 -16.20
C VAL A 886 -5.77 -66.43 -15.92
N THR A 887 -5.88 -67.61 -16.54
CA THR A 887 -4.91 -68.71 -16.35
C THR A 887 -3.50 -68.30 -16.80
N LYS A 888 -3.38 -67.60 -17.93
CA LYS A 888 -2.10 -67.13 -18.45
C LYS A 888 -1.48 -66.01 -17.61
N ILE A 889 -2.30 -65.09 -17.08
CA ILE A 889 -1.86 -64.06 -16.12
C ILE A 889 -1.40 -64.70 -14.81
N GLU A 890 -2.14 -65.67 -14.28
CA GLU A 890 -1.74 -66.42 -13.09
C GLU A 890 -0.43 -67.18 -13.29
N ALA A 891 -0.24 -67.76 -14.48
CA ALA A 891 1.00 -68.43 -14.84
C ALA A 891 2.17 -67.43 -14.96
N ALA A 892 1.95 -66.23 -15.49
CA ALA A 892 2.96 -65.18 -15.59
C ALA A 892 3.36 -64.61 -14.22
N LEU A 893 2.39 -64.42 -13.32
CA LEU A 893 2.61 -64.04 -11.92
C LEU A 893 3.37 -65.12 -11.13
N TYR A 894 3.19 -66.38 -11.51
CA TYR A 894 3.93 -67.50 -10.91
C TYR A 894 5.37 -67.55 -11.42
N ARG A 895 5.59 -67.45 -12.75
CA ARG A 895 6.91 -67.51 -13.39
C ARG A 895 7.82 -66.34 -13.05
N SER A 896 7.27 -65.14 -12.88
CA SER A 896 8.00 -63.96 -12.42
C SER A 896 8.36 -63.99 -10.93
N GLY A 897 7.92 -64.99 -10.17
CA GLY A 897 8.17 -65.07 -8.72
C GLY A 897 7.38 -64.04 -7.88
N ALA A 898 6.58 -63.16 -8.51
CA ALA A 898 5.81 -62.12 -7.84
C ALA A 898 4.78 -62.69 -6.83
N ARG A 899 4.31 -63.93 -7.05
CA ARG A 899 3.39 -64.62 -6.11
C ARG A 899 4.05 -64.97 -4.76
N GLN A 900 5.38 -65.12 -4.70
CA GLN A 900 6.11 -65.43 -3.46
C GLN A 900 6.44 -64.19 -2.61
N ALA A 901 6.57 -63.01 -3.22
CA ALA A 901 6.78 -61.74 -2.50
C ALA A 901 5.58 -61.36 -1.61
N PHE A 902 4.36 -61.77 -2.00
CA PHE A 902 3.14 -61.55 -1.22
C PHE A 902 2.89 -62.60 -0.10
N GLY A 903 3.73 -63.65 -0.01
CA GLY A 903 3.57 -64.74 0.96
C GLY A 903 4.48 -64.70 2.18
N ARG A 904 5.46 -63.79 2.24
CA ARG A 904 6.51 -63.77 3.29
C ARG A 904 6.04 -63.06 4.57
N LYS A 905 5.02 -63.63 5.22
CA LYS A 905 4.72 -63.44 6.65
C LYS A 905 4.16 -64.74 7.27
N ARG A 906 4.90 -65.84 7.19
CA ARG A 906 4.87 -66.95 8.17
C ARG A 906 6.07 -67.90 7.98
N ARG A 907 6.46 -68.53 9.09
CA ARG A 907 7.76 -69.16 9.46
C ARG A 907 8.12 -70.46 8.72
N GLU A 908 9.44 -70.76 8.76
CA GLU A 908 10.18 -72.07 8.83
C GLU A 908 9.68 -73.23 7.92
N SER A 909 10.47 -74.05 7.22
CA SER A 909 11.81 -74.63 7.41
C SER A 909 12.26 -75.36 6.11
N ASP A 910 13.58 -75.49 5.89
CA ASP A 910 14.30 -76.21 4.81
C ASP A 910 14.11 -77.76 4.87
N PRO A 911 14.69 -78.64 3.99
CA PRO A 911 15.52 -78.40 2.79
C PRO A 911 15.32 -79.37 1.59
N GLN A 912 16.12 -79.15 0.52
CA GLN A 912 16.80 -80.11 -0.38
C GLN A 912 16.45 -80.14 -1.89
N ARG A 913 17.49 -79.72 -2.65
CA ARG A 913 18.19 -80.41 -3.77
C ARG A 913 17.83 -80.15 -5.25
N GLU A 914 18.90 -79.72 -5.94
CA GLU A 914 19.41 -80.10 -7.28
C GLU A 914 18.81 -79.47 -8.57
N GLN A 915 19.62 -78.59 -9.18
CA GLN A 915 19.74 -78.26 -10.62
C GLN A 915 20.26 -79.50 -11.42
N PRO A 916 20.37 -79.57 -12.79
CA PRO A 916 20.63 -78.46 -13.76
C PRO A 916 20.13 -78.63 -15.24
N GLY A 917 20.45 -77.63 -16.08
CA GLY A 917 20.77 -77.81 -17.52
C GLY A 917 19.88 -77.06 -18.53
N THR A 918 20.30 -75.90 -19.07
CA THR A 918 20.89 -75.71 -20.44
C THR A 918 19.95 -76.10 -21.60
N THR A 919 19.63 -75.30 -22.64
CA THR A 919 20.54 -74.67 -23.62
C THR A 919 19.75 -73.81 -24.63
N GLN A 920 20.43 -72.79 -25.16
CA GLN A 920 20.23 -71.88 -26.30
C GLN A 920 19.37 -72.32 -27.51
N LYS A 921 18.66 -71.34 -28.13
CA LYS A 921 18.89 -70.83 -29.50
C LYS A 921 17.81 -69.78 -29.91
N GLY A 922 18.24 -68.60 -30.39
CA GLY A 922 17.44 -67.74 -31.28
C GLY A 922 17.65 -68.16 -32.75
N PRO A 923 17.45 -67.27 -33.75
CA PRO A 923 16.67 -66.03 -33.80
C PRO A 923 15.68 -66.04 -34.99
N GLN A 924 14.77 -65.06 -35.12
CA GLN A 924 14.38 -64.55 -36.45
C GLN A 924 13.63 -63.21 -36.39
N ASP A 925 14.09 -62.32 -37.26
CA ASP A 925 13.67 -60.95 -37.52
C ASP A 925 12.21 -60.81 -37.99
N THR A 926 11.60 -59.66 -37.67
CA THR A 926 10.87 -58.84 -38.66
C THR A 926 10.58 -57.44 -38.06
N LYS A 927 11.03 -56.39 -38.76
CA LYS A 927 10.64 -54.97 -38.56
C LYS A 927 9.42 -54.66 -39.45
N PRO A 928 8.50 -53.75 -39.07
CA PRO A 928 8.62 -52.32 -39.44
C PRO A 928 7.90 -51.35 -38.44
N PRO A 929 7.72 -50.03 -38.68
CA PRO A 929 8.45 -49.05 -39.50
C PRO A 929 9.01 -47.85 -38.68
N ARG A 930 9.88 -47.04 -39.31
CA ARG A 930 10.56 -45.87 -38.73
C ARG A 930 9.63 -44.66 -38.52
N SER A 931 9.74 -44.03 -37.36
CA SER A 931 9.27 -42.67 -37.07
C SER A 931 10.47 -41.69 -37.05
N PRO A 932 10.30 -40.40 -37.41
CA PRO A 932 11.41 -39.50 -37.72
C PRO A 932 12.07 -38.90 -36.47
N ASN A 933 13.41 -38.97 -36.43
CA ASN A 933 14.38 -38.23 -35.61
C ASN A 933 13.96 -37.85 -34.17
N GLY A 934 14.09 -38.80 -33.25
CA GLY A 934 14.14 -38.54 -31.82
C GLY A 934 15.55 -38.21 -31.35
N THR A 935 15.83 -36.93 -31.09
CA THR A 935 16.74 -36.57 -29.99
C THR A 935 15.90 -36.58 -28.72
N GLY A 936 15.86 -37.71 -28.03
CA GLY A 936 15.13 -37.85 -26.78
C GLY A 936 15.65 -36.83 -25.76
N LYS A 937 14.78 -35.97 -25.24
CA LYS A 937 15.13 -35.13 -24.10
C LYS A 937 15.55 -36.05 -22.94
N PRO A 938 16.69 -35.80 -22.26
CA PRO A 938 17.13 -36.63 -21.14
C PRO A 938 16.04 -36.71 -20.08
N HIS A 939 15.90 -37.88 -19.43
CA HIS A 939 14.91 -38.06 -18.38
C HIS A 939 15.10 -36.99 -17.29
N PRO A 940 14.06 -36.34 -16.75
CA PRO A 940 14.21 -35.21 -15.83
C PRO A 940 15.12 -35.52 -14.63
N SER A 941 15.15 -36.78 -14.18
CA SER A 941 16.07 -37.26 -13.15
C SER A 941 17.54 -37.36 -13.57
N THR A 942 17.95 -36.85 -14.74
CA THR A 942 19.35 -36.84 -15.19
C THR A 942 19.91 -35.43 -15.39
N LEU A 943 19.07 -34.39 -15.29
CA LEU A 943 19.43 -32.97 -15.35
C LEU A 943 20.45 -32.51 -14.28
N GLU A 944 21.58 -31.95 -14.65
CA GLU A 944 22.52 -31.41 -13.65
C GLU A 944 21.93 -30.16 -12.96
N VAL A 945 21.53 -30.28 -11.69
CA VAL A 945 20.96 -29.16 -10.93
C VAL A 945 22.03 -28.49 -10.09
N VAL A 946 22.34 -27.24 -10.42
CA VAL A 946 23.29 -26.38 -9.69
C VAL A 946 22.55 -25.24 -9.01
N PHE A 947 22.67 -25.14 -7.69
CA PHE A 947 22.08 -24.05 -6.89
C PHE A 947 23.00 -22.82 -6.88
N ASP A 948 23.15 -22.17 -8.03
CA ASP A 948 23.92 -20.92 -8.15
C ASP A 948 23.11 -19.72 -7.64
N GLU A 949 23.26 -19.41 -6.34
CA GLU A 949 22.58 -18.26 -5.73
C GLU A 949 23.03 -16.92 -6.33
N ALA A 950 24.23 -16.82 -6.91
CA ALA A 950 24.68 -15.59 -7.57
C ALA A 950 23.90 -15.36 -8.87
N LEU A 951 23.67 -16.43 -9.65
CA LEU A 951 22.82 -16.40 -10.84
C LEU A 951 21.34 -16.13 -10.50
N GLY A 952 20.87 -16.59 -9.34
CA GLY A 952 19.50 -16.40 -8.88
C GLY A 952 19.21 -15.05 -8.23
N ARG A 953 20.24 -14.39 -7.68
CA ARG A 953 20.13 -13.07 -7.03
C ARG A 953 19.84 -11.99 -8.08
N GLU A 954 18.85 -11.15 -7.79
CA GLU A 954 18.60 -9.96 -8.61
C GLU A 954 19.67 -8.91 -8.35
N THR A 955 20.42 -8.53 -9.38
CA THR A 955 21.34 -7.38 -9.40
C THR A 955 20.58 -6.06 -9.60
N ALA A 956 19.36 -5.95 -9.06
CA ALA A 956 18.58 -4.72 -9.17
C ALA A 956 19.32 -3.58 -8.46
N LYS A 957 19.72 -2.54 -9.22
CA LYS A 957 20.41 -1.35 -8.69
C LYS A 957 19.57 -0.59 -7.65
N LYS A 958 18.25 -0.79 -7.63
CA LYS A 958 17.28 -0.11 -6.75
C LYS A 958 16.49 -1.11 -5.90
N ARG A 959 16.41 -0.85 -4.58
CA ARG A 959 15.64 -1.67 -3.63
C ARG A 959 14.15 -1.32 -3.75
N LEU A 960 13.35 -2.25 -4.29
CA LEU A 960 11.91 -2.07 -4.52
C LEU A 960 11.05 -2.58 -3.35
N VAL A 961 9.97 -1.85 -3.03
CA VAL A 961 8.95 -2.26 -2.04
C VAL A 961 7.88 -3.10 -2.74
N ARG A 962 8.18 -4.38 -2.98
CA ARG A 962 7.32 -5.29 -3.77
C ARG A 962 6.09 -5.80 -3.01
N TYR A 963 6.25 -6.07 -1.72
CA TYR A 963 5.21 -6.63 -0.87
C TYR A 963 5.02 -5.74 0.35
N GLN A 964 3.81 -5.73 0.90
CA GLN A 964 3.51 -4.90 2.06
C GLN A 964 4.28 -5.40 3.29
N ILE A 965 4.98 -4.49 3.96
CA ILE A 965 5.39 -4.65 5.35
C ILE A 965 4.23 -4.14 6.18
N ASN A 966 3.68 -4.96 7.07
CA ASN A 966 2.59 -4.55 7.96
C ASN A 966 2.99 -3.26 8.67
N PRO A 967 2.27 -2.14 8.47
CA PRO A 967 2.65 -0.87 9.09
C PRO A 967 2.48 -0.89 10.62
N ARG A 968 1.78 -1.88 11.21
CA ARG A 968 1.67 -2.15 12.66
C ARG A 968 1.48 -3.65 12.94
N GLU A 969 1.78 -4.11 14.17
CA GLU A 969 1.70 -5.52 14.58
C GLU A 969 0.31 -6.18 14.41
N ASN A 970 -0.78 -5.41 14.47
CA ASN A 970 -2.17 -5.89 14.33
C ASN A 970 -2.81 -5.47 12.99
N TRP A 971 -2.09 -5.65 11.88
CA TRP A 971 -2.54 -5.24 10.55
C TRP A 971 -3.39 -6.32 9.86
N GLY A 972 -4.63 -5.99 9.48
CA GLY A 972 -5.57 -6.84 8.75
C GLY A 972 -7.02 -6.37 8.91
N PRO A 973 -7.98 -6.87 8.10
CA PRO A 973 -9.40 -6.63 8.35
C PRO A 973 -9.72 -7.12 9.77
N LEU A 974 -10.27 -6.23 10.62
CA LEU A 974 -10.80 -6.63 11.92
C LEU A 974 -11.87 -7.69 11.66
N SER A 975 -11.54 -8.96 11.88
CA SER A 975 -12.52 -10.04 11.85
C SER A 975 -13.63 -9.65 12.83
N ARG A 976 -14.86 -9.47 12.33
CA ARG A 976 -16.06 -9.37 13.16
C ARG A 976 -16.20 -10.67 13.96
N ALA A 977 -15.56 -10.72 15.12
CA ALA A 977 -15.76 -11.73 16.16
C ALA A 977 -15.05 -11.31 17.45
N SER A 978 -15.56 -10.28 18.13
CA SER A 978 -15.46 -10.25 19.59
C SER A 978 -16.65 -11.03 20.14
N GLY A 979 -16.63 -12.35 19.97
CA GLY A 979 -17.38 -13.23 20.86
C GLY A 979 -16.68 -13.15 22.22
N GLY A 980 -17.38 -12.63 23.22
CA GLY A 980 -16.84 -12.46 24.57
C GLY A 980 -16.27 -13.76 25.12
N LYS A 981 -15.12 -13.64 25.79
CA LYS A 981 -14.86 -14.40 27.01
C LYS A 981 -15.00 -13.45 28.17
#